data_AF-A0A8C1SFG1-F1
#
_entry.id   AF-A0A8C1SFG1-F1
#
_cell.length_a   1.000
_cell.length_b   1.000
_cell.length_c   1.000
_cell.angle_alpha   90.00
_cell.angle_beta   90.00
_cell.angle_gamma   90.00
#
_symmetry.space_group_name_H-M   'P 1'
#
loop_
_entity.id
_entity.type
_entity.pdbx_description
1 polymer ?
#
loop_
_entity_poly.entity_id
_entity_poly.type
_entity_poly.pdbx_seq_one_letter_code
_entity_poly.pdbx_strand_id
1 'polypeptide(L)'
;MCTWNVSMFRVLISAAALLISEGLLVQGPAQPLVAQLGGSIILPCSVETPLPVEELEVEWKRTDEEALVHLFQDGQDRPEAQYQSYKDRAHFFSEQIFKGNFSILLENITVADTGLYRCVVYSYQDVGEISVTIQHVERVVVTGKDQIILARVGEDVVLNCMVDSHIPPQRFDEVSWKKVDKSPDIIPVLLFQNGTIFSGSSHKRYIDRAEFFREEIPKGNFSIRLKNVQTSDKGEYMCEVHTEKSVNSATVEIQRLGMSALHIIILMLCFTSLLLTFILSIPVKIYINRKDTGTKPMYINYLQVVCPNICLSIAFVLWGVIEGSVVEVTMCATINLSRIILLFLMAPYFNWNTTVSVDLPVSFHRIIEYMGIPIAYLLISTAFCSAVLHDLWNASKWSEVVLVSALIILLSSTPVFLRALSEVCFTHFFEIHFSLRFVTKYIGHILMQTSNFFEMRLLFFRSSSVNESMIIMAYAIGGISAVVSFIVLPIPAVRHYFCLKLPKHQLHTLIWRCYLVWANIMLVTLIGHSAFILYYLNKILEYTNERFGWIFVTVLLHVLTATVSERFSRTLPDAVYNTLFMFGVAGLPVINSVSLATELILQVYKGERTVDDLRVLVLPFESIMAGVWLILQICEYWVTKWRDVGKELYVLRDFVAQFISQQGDTDESDNLSEICLSEIQRCQPEAAPFLEERELRRFKMS
;
A
#
# COMPACT_ATOMS: atom_id res chain seq x y z
N MET A 1 49.43 -71.53 -82.81
CA MET A 1 48.95 -72.11 -81.53
C MET A 1 49.51 -71.28 -80.40
N CYS A 2 48.72 -71.08 -79.34
CA CYS A 2 49.00 -70.33 -78.08
C CYS A 2 48.63 -68.84 -78.04
N THR A 3 47.35 -68.51 -78.28
CA THR A 3 46.66 -67.34 -77.69
C THR A 3 45.71 -67.82 -76.59
N TRP A 4 46.23 -68.21 -75.43
CA TRP A 4 45.45 -68.67 -74.27
C TRP A 4 46.12 -68.23 -72.95
N ASN A 5 46.28 -66.91 -72.70
CA ASN A 5 46.75 -66.51 -71.36
C ASN A 5 46.29 -65.14 -70.82
N VAL A 6 45.62 -64.29 -71.60
CA VAL A 6 45.20 -62.95 -71.10
C VAL A 6 43.72 -62.89 -70.71
N SER A 7 42.85 -63.66 -71.35
CA SER A 7 41.42 -63.70 -71.03
C SER A 7 41.11 -64.43 -69.72
N MET A 8 41.84 -65.51 -69.42
CA MET A 8 41.72 -66.24 -68.15
C MET A 8 42.16 -65.38 -66.96
N PHE A 9 43.20 -64.56 -67.12
CA PHE A 9 43.71 -63.72 -66.05
C PHE A 9 42.74 -62.56 -65.70
N ARG A 10 42.02 -62.01 -66.68
CA ARG A 10 40.97 -60.99 -66.43
C ARG A 10 39.74 -61.58 -65.76
N VAL A 11 39.31 -62.78 -66.16
CA VAL A 11 38.20 -63.49 -65.52
C VAL A 11 38.58 -63.91 -64.09
N LEU A 12 39.82 -64.33 -63.85
CA LEU A 12 40.34 -64.63 -62.51
C LEU A 12 40.46 -63.38 -61.63
N ILE A 13 40.83 -62.21 -62.17
CA ILE A 13 40.86 -60.95 -61.40
C ILE A 13 39.43 -60.44 -61.11
N SER A 14 38.48 -60.57 -62.04
CA SER A 14 37.07 -60.21 -61.78
C SER A 14 36.37 -61.21 -60.85
N ALA A 15 36.72 -62.50 -60.91
CA ALA A 15 36.23 -63.52 -59.98
C ALA A 15 36.91 -63.38 -58.59
N ALA A 16 38.18 -62.97 -58.52
CA ALA A 16 38.85 -62.64 -57.27
C ALA A 16 38.32 -61.35 -56.62
N ALA A 17 37.89 -60.36 -57.42
CA ALA A 17 37.21 -59.17 -56.91
C ALA A 17 35.80 -59.45 -56.36
N LEU A 18 35.13 -60.50 -56.86
CA LEU A 18 33.87 -61.03 -56.31
C LEU A 18 34.06 -61.98 -55.11
N LEU A 19 35.31 -62.27 -54.73
CA LEU A 19 35.67 -63.13 -53.59
C LEU A 19 36.26 -62.34 -52.41
N ILE A 20 36.21 -61.01 -52.43
CA ILE A 20 36.41 -60.19 -51.23
C ILE A 20 35.10 -60.30 -50.45
N SER A 21 35.07 -61.04 -49.34
CA SER A 21 33.92 -61.02 -48.45
C SER A 21 33.73 -59.59 -47.95
N GLU A 22 32.56 -59.01 -48.21
CA GLU A 22 32.13 -57.82 -47.48
C GLU A 22 31.90 -58.27 -46.04
N GLY A 23 32.87 -58.00 -45.15
CA GLY A 23 32.72 -58.31 -43.73
C GLY A 23 31.51 -57.61 -43.11
N LEU A 24 31.07 -58.08 -41.94
CA LEU A 24 29.90 -57.54 -41.23
C LEU A 24 30.03 -56.03 -41.01
N LEU A 25 29.17 -55.23 -41.67
CA LEU A 25 29.16 -53.78 -41.53
C LEU A 25 28.43 -53.36 -40.26
N VAL A 26 29.18 -52.85 -39.28
CA VAL A 26 28.65 -52.27 -38.04
C VAL A 26 28.63 -50.75 -38.16
N GLN A 27 27.46 -50.16 -37.91
CA GLN A 27 27.21 -48.72 -37.93
C GLN A 27 27.37 -48.14 -36.52
N GLY A 28 27.92 -46.93 -36.46
CA GLY A 28 28.07 -46.16 -35.23
C GLY A 28 27.92 -44.66 -35.51
N PRO A 29 28.30 -43.80 -34.55
CA PRO A 29 28.10 -42.37 -34.68
C PRO A 29 29.10 -41.77 -35.67
N ALA A 30 28.62 -40.86 -36.52
CA ALA A 30 29.48 -40.16 -37.50
C ALA A 30 30.41 -39.12 -36.86
N GLN A 31 30.13 -38.69 -35.63
CA GLN A 31 30.90 -37.69 -34.89
C GLN A 31 31.15 -38.17 -33.45
N PRO A 32 32.26 -37.73 -32.82
CA PRO A 32 32.50 -37.99 -31.41
C PRO A 32 31.35 -37.51 -30.53
N LEU A 33 31.11 -38.23 -29.44
CA LEU A 33 30.05 -37.95 -28.48
C LEU A 33 30.57 -37.04 -27.36
N VAL A 34 29.67 -36.22 -26.83
CA VAL A 34 29.92 -35.35 -25.67
C VAL A 34 28.93 -35.72 -24.58
N ALA A 35 29.45 -36.04 -23.39
CA ALA A 35 28.67 -36.54 -22.27
C ALA A 35 28.59 -35.49 -21.15
N GLN A 36 27.53 -35.53 -20.34
CA GLN A 36 27.38 -34.65 -19.18
C GLN A 36 27.86 -35.36 -17.90
N LEU A 37 28.61 -34.66 -17.04
CA LEU A 37 29.03 -35.19 -15.75
C LEU A 37 27.80 -35.60 -14.90
N GLY A 38 27.80 -36.83 -14.39
CA GLY A 38 26.72 -37.43 -13.61
C GLY A 38 25.49 -37.85 -14.44
N GLY A 39 25.45 -37.53 -15.74
CA GLY A 39 24.36 -37.91 -16.65
C GLY A 39 24.54 -39.30 -17.25
N SER A 40 23.76 -39.60 -18.29
CA SER A 40 23.83 -40.85 -19.05
C SER A 40 24.03 -40.57 -20.55
N ILE A 41 24.69 -41.48 -21.25
CA ILE A 41 24.93 -41.37 -22.69
C ILE A 41 24.70 -42.71 -23.39
N ILE A 42 24.21 -42.66 -24.63
CA ILE A 42 24.07 -43.84 -25.49
C ILE A 42 25.30 -43.95 -26.37
N LEU A 43 25.95 -45.10 -26.37
CA LEU A 43 27.00 -45.45 -27.32
C LEU A 43 26.37 -46.28 -28.45
N PRO A 44 26.19 -45.70 -29.65
CA PRO A 44 25.45 -46.37 -30.70
C PRO A 44 26.30 -47.43 -31.41
N CYS A 45 25.72 -48.61 -31.58
CA CYS A 45 26.27 -49.72 -32.36
C CYS A 45 25.11 -50.52 -32.96
N SER A 46 25.05 -50.66 -34.28
CA SER A 46 23.96 -51.39 -34.94
C SER A 46 24.37 -51.99 -36.27
N VAL A 47 23.65 -53.02 -36.71
CA VAL A 47 23.79 -53.64 -38.04
C VAL A 47 22.51 -53.46 -38.84
N GLU A 48 22.63 -53.36 -40.16
CA GLU A 48 21.47 -53.14 -41.05
C GLU A 48 20.59 -54.39 -41.16
N THR A 49 21.21 -55.56 -41.20
CA THR A 49 20.53 -56.85 -41.25
C THR A 49 20.60 -57.54 -39.88
N PRO A 50 19.44 -57.82 -39.24
CA PRO A 50 19.42 -58.53 -37.95
C PRO A 50 20.12 -59.90 -38.02
N LEU A 51 20.82 -60.25 -36.95
CA LEU A 51 21.58 -61.51 -36.84
C LEU A 51 20.84 -62.52 -35.93
N PRO A 52 20.99 -63.84 -36.15
CA PRO A 52 20.48 -64.86 -35.24
C PRO A 52 21.09 -64.71 -33.84
N VAL A 53 20.26 -64.75 -32.80
CA VAL A 53 20.65 -64.41 -31.42
C VAL A 53 21.43 -65.53 -30.75
N GLU A 54 21.22 -66.78 -31.17
CA GLU A 54 21.79 -67.98 -30.56
C GLU A 54 23.31 -68.08 -30.71
N GLU A 55 23.87 -67.44 -31.74
CA GLU A 55 25.30 -67.48 -32.08
C GLU A 55 25.91 -66.06 -32.12
N LEU A 56 25.21 -65.07 -31.57
CA LEU A 56 25.63 -63.68 -31.51
C LEU A 56 26.42 -63.41 -30.23
N GLU A 57 27.62 -62.86 -30.39
CA GLU A 57 28.39 -62.29 -29.29
C GLU A 57 28.66 -60.80 -29.58
N VAL A 58 28.35 -59.94 -28.62
CA VAL A 58 28.65 -58.51 -28.71
C VAL A 58 29.47 -58.09 -27.50
N GLU A 59 30.66 -57.58 -27.78
CA GLU A 59 31.57 -57.03 -26.78
C GLU A 59 31.65 -55.51 -26.91
N TRP A 60 31.35 -54.80 -25.82
CA TRP A 60 31.77 -53.41 -25.66
C TRP A 60 33.03 -53.37 -24.81
N LYS A 61 34.10 -52.80 -25.36
CA LYS A 61 35.40 -52.67 -24.69
C LYS A 61 35.88 -51.22 -24.71
N ARG A 62 36.52 -50.81 -23.62
CA ARG A 62 37.26 -49.55 -23.54
C ARG A 62 38.65 -49.78 -24.15
N THR A 63 39.01 -49.09 -25.23
CA THR A 63 40.16 -49.44 -26.07
C THR A 63 41.52 -49.16 -25.41
N ASP A 64 41.61 -48.15 -24.56
CA ASP A 64 42.82 -47.74 -23.83
C ASP A 64 43.16 -48.66 -22.64
N GLU A 65 42.16 -49.23 -21.98
CA GLU A 65 42.33 -50.09 -20.79
C GLU A 65 42.06 -51.58 -21.09
N GLU A 66 41.59 -51.89 -22.31
CA GLU A 66 41.01 -53.19 -22.69
C GLU A 66 39.98 -53.70 -21.65
N ALA A 67 39.30 -52.75 -20.98
CA ALA A 67 38.31 -53.03 -19.95
C ALA A 67 36.98 -53.39 -20.60
N LEU A 68 36.38 -54.52 -20.19
CA LEU A 68 35.07 -54.93 -20.66
C LEU A 68 33.99 -54.02 -20.07
N VAL A 69 33.32 -53.28 -20.94
CA VAL A 69 32.26 -52.31 -20.59
C VAL A 69 30.93 -53.04 -20.49
N HIS A 70 30.61 -53.91 -21.45
CA HIS A 70 29.44 -54.78 -21.40
C HIS A 70 29.57 -55.97 -22.36
N LEU A 71 28.85 -57.07 -22.11
CA LEU A 71 28.92 -58.30 -22.89
C LEU A 71 27.54 -58.93 -23.09
N PHE A 72 27.25 -59.29 -24.35
CA PHE A 72 26.13 -60.16 -24.71
C PHE A 72 26.67 -61.44 -25.31
N GLN A 73 26.29 -62.61 -24.76
CA GLN A 73 26.78 -63.91 -25.20
C GLN A 73 25.77 -65.02 -24.87
N ASP A 74 25.69 -66.04 -25.73
CA ASP A 74 24.78 -67.19 -25.60
C ASP A 74 23.30 -66.78 -25.50
N GLY A 75 22.92 -65.73 -26.23
CA GLY A 75 21.56 -65.19 -26.21
C GLY A 75 21.15 -64.50 -24.91
N GLN A 76 22.10 -64.18 -24.01
CA GLN A 76 21.84 -63.51 -22.75
C GLN A 76 22.78 -62.32 -22.53
N ASP A 77 22.26 -61.32 -21.82
CA ASP A 77 23.07 -60.20 -21.31
C ASP A 77 23.90 -60.65 -20.10
N ARG A 78 25.17 -60.22 -20.02
CA ARG A 78 26.16 -60.65 -19.01
C ARG A 78 26.69 -59.48 -18.17
N PRO A 79 25.84 -58.76 -17.41
CA PRO A 79 26.27 -57.65 -16.56
C PRO A 79 27.31 -58.05 -15.50
N GLU A 80 27.35 -59.32 -15.10
CA GLU A 80 28.35 -59.86 -14.17
C GLU A 80 29.79 -59.84 -14.71
N ALA A 81 29.97 -59.76 -16.03
CA ALA A 81 31.28 -59.72 -16.68
C ALA A 81 31.87 -58.30 -16.73
N GLN A 82 31.10 -57.27 -16.40
CA GLN A 82 31.53 -55.88 -16.45
C GLN A 82 32.77 -55.62 -15.59
N TYR A 83 33.70 -54.83 -16.12
CA TYR A 83 34.82 -54.33 -15.34
C TYR A 83 34.33 -53.42 -14.20
N GLN A 84 35.10 -53.36 -13.10
CA GLN A 84 34.67 -52.74 -11.84
C GLN A 84 34.20 -51.28 -11.97
N SER A 85 34.75 -50.51 -12.93
CA SER A 85 34.36 -49.13 -13.19
C SER A 85 33.01 -48.99 -13.92
N TYR A 86 32.57 -50.00 -14.67
CA TYR A 86 31.33 -49.99 -15.46
C TYR A 86 30.19 -50.79 -14.83
N LYS A 87 30.49 -51.52 -13.75
CA LYS A 87 29.53 -52.33 -13.02
C LYS A 87 28.28 -51.53 -12.64
N ASP A 88 27.11 -52.06 -13.01
CA ASP A 88 25.78 -51.48 -12.78
C ASP A 88 25.52 -50.13 -13.49
N ARG A 89 26.43 -49.70 -14.38
CA ARG A 89 26.35 -48.42 -15.11
C ARG A 89 26.14 -48.59 -16.60
N ALA A 90 26.56 -49.71 -17.21
CA ALA A 90 26.39 -49.98 -18.63
C ALA A 90 25.26 -50.99 -18.86
N HIS A 91 24.35 -50.72 -19.79
CA HIS A 91 23.18 -51.58 -20.05
C HIS A 91 22.90 -51.68 -21.55
N PHE A 92 22.63 -52.89 -22.06
CA PHE A 92 22.10 -53.05 -23.42
C PHE A 92 20.62 -52.68 -23.48
N PHE A 93 20.16 -52.26 -24.66
CA PHE A 93 18.73 -52.25 -24.97
C PHE A 93 18.29 -53.66 -25.36
N SER A 94 18.12 -54.56 -24.38
CA SER A 94 17.90 -56.01 -24.60
C SER A 94 16.73 -56.31 -25.55
N GLU A 95 15.68 -55.49 -25.53
CA GLU A 95 14.52 -55.60 -26.44
C GLU A 95 14.79 -55.18 -27.89
N GLN A 96 15.99 -54.68 -28.21
CA GLN A 96 16.38 -54.25 -29.55
C GLN A 96 17.52 -55.07 -30.16
N ILE A 97 18.12 -55.99 -29.39
CA ILE A 97 19.22 -56.84 -29.86
C ILE A 97 18.79 -57.69 -31.05
N PHE A 98 17.60 -58.30 -31.01
CA PHE A 98 17.05 -59.09 -32.13
C PHE A 98 16.74 -58.25 -33.39
N LYS A 99 16.75 -56.92 -33.28
CA LYS A 99 16.58 -55.98 -34.40
C LYS A 99 17.92 -55.48 -34.94
N GLY A 100 19.05 -55.99 -34.44
CA GLY A 100 20.38 -55.55 -34.83
C GLY A 100 20.85 -54.27 -34.13
N ASN A 101 20.21 -53.84 -33.03
CA ASN A 101 20.68 -52.71 -32.22
C ASN A 101 21.43 -53.22 -30.99
N PHE A 102 22.74 -52.95 -30.96
CA PHE A 102 23.67 -53.34 -29.91
C PHE A 102 24.23 -52.12 -29.17
N SER A 103 23.49 -51.02 -29.20
CA SER A 103 23.85 -49.81 -28.46
C SER A 103 23.77 -50.08 -26.96
N ILE A 104 24.62 -49.40 -26.18
CA ILE A 104 24.56 -49.42 -24.72
C ILE A 104 24.23 -48.05 -24.15
N LEU A 105 23.50 -48.03 -23.05
CA LEU A 105 23.33 -46.87 -22.18
C LEU A 105 24.39 -46.93 -21.08
N LEU A 106 25.26 -45.92 -21.01
CA LEU A 106 26.21 -45.75 -19.93
C LEU A 106 25.75 -44.63 -19.00
N GLU A 107 25.52 -44.96 -17.72
CA GLU A 107 24.96 -44.08 -16.70
C GLU A 107 26.03 -43.55 -15.72
N ASN A 108 25.69 -42.47 -15.03
CA ASN A 108 26.53 -41.82 -14.02
C ASN A 108 27.93 -41.50 -14.56
N ILE A 109 27.99 -40.77 -15.68
CA ILE A 109 29.24 -40.45 -16.39
C ILE A 109 30.19 -39.64 -15.50
N THR A 110 31.47 -40.02 -15.51
CA THR A 110 32.56 -39.36 -14.82
C THR A 110 33.58 -38.84 -15.83
N VAL A 111 34.44 -37.90 -15.43
CA VAL A 111 35.52 -37.40 -16.31
C VAL A 111 36.43 -38.54 -16.82
N ALA A 112 36.58 -39.61 -16.03
CA ALA A 112 37.37 -40.78 -16.37
C ALA A 112 36.77 -41.64 -17.50
N ASP A 113 35.50 -41.46 -17.86
CA ASP A 113 34.84 -42.15 -18.98
C ASP A 113 35.13 -41.48 -20.33
N THR A 114 35.92 -40.40 -20.36
CA THR A 114 36.45 -39.84 -21.62
C THR A 114 37.38 -40.85 -22.27
N GLY A 115 37.17 -41.19 -23.54
CA GLY A 115 37.99 -42.19 -24.21
C GLY A 115 37.35 -42.83 -25.43
N LEU A 116 38.04 -43.83 -25.96
CA LEU A 116 37.62 -44.62 -27.12
C LEU A 116 36.99 -45.93 -26.66
N TYR A 117 35.80 -46.20 -27.16
CA TYR A 117 35.03 -47.41 -26.91
C TYR A 117 34.91 -48.17 -28.23
N ARG A 118 35.02 -49.49 -28.18
CA ARG A 118 34.90 -50.36 -29.35
C ARG A 118 33.76 -51.34 -29.12
N CYS A 119 32.83 -51.36 -30.06
CA CYS A 119 31.80 -52.40 -30.17
C CYS A 119 32.32 -53.44 -31.17
N VAL A 120 32.43 -54.69 -30.73
CA VAL A 120 32.80 -55.82 -31.60
C VAL A 120 31.63 -56.78 -31.63
N VAL A 121 31.14 -57.08 -32.83
CA VAL A 121 30.01 -57.97 -33.10
C VAL A 121 30.56 -59.21 -33.80
N TYR A 122 30.47 -60.36 -33.15
CA TYR A 122 30.81 -61.65 -33.70
C TYR A 122 29.53 -62.35 -34.16
N SER A 123 29.49 -62.69 -35.44
CA SER A 123 28.49 -63.57 -36.04
C SER A 123 29.15 -64.88 -36.48
N TYR A 124 28.34 -65.89 -36.82
CA TYR A 124 28.82 -67.19 -37.31
C TYR A 124 29.74 -67.09 -38.54
N GLN A 125 29.50 -66.09 -39.41
CA GLN A 125 30.19 -65.97 -40.70
C GLN A 125 31.25 -64.86 -40.71
N ASP A 126 31.09 -63.82 -39.91
CA ASP A 126 31.87 -62.58 -40.00
C ASP A 126 32.01 -61.87 -38.65
N VAL A 127 33.01 -60.99 -38.55
CA VAL A 127 33.23 -60.09 -37.43
C VAL A 127 33.15 -58.65 -37.93
N GLY A 128 32.39 -57.83 -37.22
CA GLY A 128 32.30 -56.40 -37.49
C GLY A 128 32.65 -55.59 -36.25
N GLU A 129 33.32 -54.45 -36.42
CA GLU A 129 33.64 -53.56 -35.31
C GLU A 129 33.38 -52.10 -35.66
N ILE A 130 33.06 -51.30 -34.65
CA ILE A 130 33.00 -49.85 -34.75
C ILE A 130 33.59 -49.21 -33.50
N SER A 131 34.25 -48.08 -33.68
CA SER A 131 34.80 -47.29 -32.58
C SER A 131 33.97 -46.04 -32.33
N VAL A 132 33.65 -45.79 -31.07
CA VAL A 132 32.87 -44.66 -30.58
C VAL A 132 33.73 -43.87 -29.59
N THR A 133 33.92 -42.58 -29.83
CA THR A 133 34.72 -41.73 -28.94
C THR A 133 33.81 -40.88 -28.07
N ILE A 134 34.00 -40.92 -26.75
CA ILE A 134 33.55 -39.85 -25.84
C ILE A 134 34.66 -38.81 -25.81
N GLN A 135 34.45 -37.67 -26.49
CA GLN A 135 35.49 -36.67 -26.72
C GLN A 135 35.84 -35.89 -25.45
N HIS A 136 34.83 -35.50 -24.67
CA HIS A 136 34.98 -34.84 -23.38
C HIS A 136 33.69 -34.95 -22.57
N VAL A 137 33.83 -34.76 -21.26
CA VAL A 137 32.71 -34.68 -20.31
C VAL A 137 32.50 -33.22 -19.92
N GLU A 138 31.31 -32.69 -20.22
CA GLU A 138 30.91 -31.34 -19.83
C GLU A 138 30.68 -31.30 -18.32
N ARG A 139 31.41 -30.39 -17.65
CA ARG A 139 31.26 -30.07 -16.24
C ARG A 139 30.87 -28.60 -16.14
N VAL A 140 29.63 -28.33 -15.74
CA VAL A 140 29.15 -26.98 -15.42
C VAL A 140 28.83 -26.97 -13.94
N VAL A 141 29.62 -26.24 -13.15
CA VAL A 141 29.36 -26.05 -11.73
C VAL A 141 29.12 -24.57 -11.48
N VAL A 142 27.90 -24.24 -11.05
CA VAL A 142 27.55 -22.89 -10.63
C VAL A 142 27.77 -22.81 -9.13
N THR A 143 28.67 -21.92 -8.73
CA THR A 143 29.00 -21.69 -7.32
C THR A 143 28.50 -20.30 -6.94
N GLY A 144 27.45 -20.28 -6.12
CA GLY A 144 27.13 -19.13 -5.28
C GLY A 144 28.08 -19.19 -4.09
N LYS A 145 28.80 -18.10 -3.80
CA LYS A 145 29.60 -18.08 -2.57
C LYS A 145 28.57 -18.12 -1.42
N ASP A 146 28.59 -19.16 -0.58
CA ASP A 146 27.74 -19.35 0.62
C ASP A 146 27.98 -18.27 1.70
N GLN A 147 27.90 -17.01 1.28
CA GLN A 147 28.06 -15.85 2.12
C GLN A 147 26.68 -15.25 2.33
N ILE A 148 26.21 -15.42 3.56
CA ILE A 148 25.15 -14.60 4.12
C ILE A 148 25.55 -13.14 3.91
N ILE A 149 24.76 -12.39 3.13
CA ILE A 149 25.04 -10.97 2.89
C ILE A 149 24.41 -10.15 4.01
N LEU A 150 25.26 -9.43 4.73
CA LEU A 150 24.85 -8.38 5.66
C LEU A 150 25.13 -7.02 5.02
N ALA A 151 24.08 -6.23 4.80
CA ALA A 151 24.18 -4.91 4.20
C ALA A 151 23.25 -3.93 4.91
N ARG A 152 23.47 -2.62 4.75
CA ARG A 152 22.48 -1.60 5.16
C ARG A 152 21.62 -1.18 3.97
N VAL A 153 20.38 -0.80 4.26
CA VAL A 153 19.51 -0.21 3.24
C VAL A 153 20.21 1.02 2.62
N GLY A 154 20.29 1.04 1.29
CA GLY A 154 20.97 2.06 0.50
C GLY A 154 22.43 1.76 0.14
N GLU A 155 23.03 0.69 0.68
CA GLU A 155 24.35 0.22 0.23
C GLU A 155 24.22 -0.62 -1.06
N ASP A 156 25.34 -0.77 -1.77
CA ASP A 156 25.46 -1.66 -2.92
C ASP A 156 25.93 -3.04 -2.45
N VAL A 157 25.30 -4.11 -2.95
CA VAL A 157 25.68 -5.49 -2.63
C VAL A 157 26.09 -6.25 -3.88
N VAL A 158 26.98 -7.23 -3.70
CA VAL A 158 27.40 -8.12 -4.77
C VAL A 158 26.84 -9.50 -4.52
N LEU A 159 25.99 -9.97 -5.44
CA LEU A 159 25.49 -11.34 -5.44
C LEU A 159 26.45 -12.18 -6.29
N ASN A 160 27.15 -13.11 -5.64
CA ASN A 160 28.20 -13.89 -6.27
C ASN A 160 27.61 -15.03 -7.10
N CYS A 161 28.04 -15.16 -8.36
CA CYS A 161 27.78 -16.33 -9.19
C CYS A 161 29.00 -16.63 -10.05
N MET A 162 29.72 -17.68 -9.70
CA MET A 162 30.91 -18.14 -10.41
C MET A 162 30.60 -19.45 -11.12
N VAL A 163 30.84 -19.49 -12.43
CA VAL A 163 30.59 -20.66 -13.27
C VAL A 163 31.94 -21.28 -13.62
N ASP A 164 32.22 -22.44 -13.05
CA ASP A 164 33.36 -23.25 -13.43
C ASP A 164 32.93 -24.23 -14.52
N SER A 165 33.41 -23.99 -15.74
CA SER A 165 33.07 -24.80 -16.92
C SER A 165 34.17 -24.80 -17.97
N HIS A 166 34.29 -25.93 -18.69
CA HIS A 166 35.11 -26.05 -19.89
C HIS A 166 34.47 -25.34 -21.11
N ILE A 167 33.19 -25.00 -21.03
CA ILE A 167 32.45 -24.29 -22.08
C ILE A 167 32.78 -22.79 -21.95
N PRO A 168 33.21 -22.12 -23.03
CA PRO A 168 33.50 -20.70 -22.98
C PRO A 168 32.20 -19.90 -22.71
N PRO A 169 32.24 -18.83 -21.90
CA PRO A 169 31.07 -18.03 -21.51
C PRO A 169 30.19 -17.52 -22.66
N GLN A 170 30.74 -17.39 -23.87
CA GLN A 170 30.03 -16.95 -25.07
C GLN A 170 29.09 -18.01 -25.66
N ARG A 171 29.23 -19.28 -25.26
CA ARG A 171 28.38 -20.41 -25.72
C ARG A 171 27.29 -20.79 -24.71
N PHE A 172 27.15 -20.05 -23.61
CA PHE A 172 25.99 -20.23 -22.74
C PHE A 172 24.76 -19.64 -23.43
N ASP A 173 23.67 -20.41 -23.44
CA ASP A 173 22.41 -19.97 -24.06
C ASP A 173 21.82 -18.80 -23.26
N GLU A 174 21.79 -18.95 -21.93
CA GLU A 174 21.21 -17.98 -21.02
C GLU A 174 21.84 -18.06 -19.63
N VAL A 175 22.12 -16.91 -19.02
CA VAL A 175 22.40 -16.77 -17.59
C VAL A 175 21.41 -15.79 -17.01
N SER A 176 20.54 -16.27 -16.11
CA SER A 176 19.46 -15.50 -15.53
C SER A 176 19.61 -15.37 -14.01
N TRP A 177 19.39 -14.16 -13.51
CA TRP A 177 19.21 -13.90 -12.09
C TRP A 177 17.74 -13.69 -11.79
N LYS A 178 17.22 -14.43 -10.80
CA LYS A 178 15.82 -14.44 -10.38
C LYS A 178 15.73 -14.29 -8.87
N LYS A 179 14.76 -13.53 -8.35
CA LYS A 179 14.39 -13.56 -6.93
C LYS A 179 13.40 -14.70 -6.72
N VAL A 180 13.64 -15.58 -5.75
CA VAL A 180 12.87 -16.82 -5.53
C VAL A 180 12.26 -16.93 -4.12
N ASP A 181 12.25 -15.83 -3.35
CA ASP A 181 11.84 -15.81 -1.94
C ASP A 181 10.35 -16.10 -1.67
N LYS A 182 9.45 -15.83 -2.63
CA LYS A 182 8.00 -15.96 -2.48
C LYS A 182 7.41 -16.79 -3.63
N SER A 183 7.51 -18.11 -3.56
CA SER A 183 6.84 -19.00 -4.52
C SER A 183 5.32 -18.75 -4.50
N PRO A 184 4.64 -18.51 -5.65
CA PRO A 184 5.08 -18.76 -7.04
C PRO A 184 5.65 -17.54 -7.80
N ASP A 185 5.82 -16.37 -7.15
CA ASP A 185 6.24 -15.12 -7.79
C ASP A 185 7.77 -15.08 -8.00
N ILE A 186 8.24 -15.73 -9.08
CA ILE A 186 9.64 -15.61 -9.52
C ILE A 186 9.82 -14.24 -10.20
N ILE A 187 10.62 -13.38 -9.60
CA ILE A 187 10.85 -12.02 -10.12
C ILE A 187 12.17 -11.99 -10.92
N PRO A 188 12.14 -11.70 -12.24
CA PRO A 188 13.37 -11.59 -13.03
C PRO A 188 14.16 -10.35 -12.60
N VAL A 189 15.44 -10.55 -12.28
CA VAL A 189 16.37 -9.50 -11.82
C VAL A 189 17.19 -8.98 -12.98
N LEU A 190 17.93 -9.86 -13.66
CA LEU A 190 18.79 -9.50 -14.78
C LEU A 190 19.07 -10.72 -15.67
N LEU A 191 19.16 -10.50 -16.99
CA LEU A 191 19.34 -11.54 -17.98
C LEU A 191 20.58 -11.26 -18.84
N PHE A 192 21.40 -12.29 -19.04
CA PHE A 192 22.47 -12.33 -20.04
C PHE A 192 22.17 -13.44 -21.04
N GLN A 193 22.09 -13.09 -22.33
CA GLN A 193 21.74 -14.02 -23.39
C GLN A 193 22.52 -13.65 -24.65
N ASN A 194 23.05 -14.64 -25.37
CA ASN A 194 23.76 -14.45 -26.65
C ASN A 194 24.86 -13.37 -26.62
N GLY A 195 25.63 -13.28 -25.52
CA GLY A 195 26.70 -12.28 -25.38
C GLY A 195 26.24 -10.86 -25.05
N THR A 196 24.95 -10.64 -24.81
CA THR A 196 24.37 -9.32 -24.53
C THR A 196 23.57 -9.33 -23.22
N ILE A 197 23.51 -8.15 -22.56
CA ILE A 197 22.76 -7.96 -21.31
C ILE A 197 21.40 -7.36 -21.66
N PHE A 198 20.33 -8.02 -21.25
CA PHE A 198 18.96 -7.59 -21.50
C PHE A 198 18.36 -6.98 -20.24
N SER A 199 18.42 -5.65 -20.12
CA SER A 199 17.77 -4.93 -19.00
C SER A 199 16.25 -4.76 -19.17
N GLY A 200 15.73 -4.94 -20.39
CA GLY A 200 14.30 -4.80 -20.68
C GLY A 200 13.42 -5.98 -20.20
N SER A 201 14.03 -7.12 -19.88
CA SER A 201 13.35 -8.28 -19.29
C SER A 201 13.34 -8.25 -17.76
N SER A 202 14.08 -7.33 -17.14
CA SER A 202 14.11 -7.13 -15.69
C SER A 202 12.78 -6.58 -15.19
N HIS A 203 12.36 -7.04 -14.02
CA HIS A 203 11.24 -6.42 -13.32
C HIS A 203 11.53 -4.93 -13.05
N LYS A 204 10.51 -4.07 -13.14
CA LYS A 204 10.63 -2.60 -12.98
C LYS A 204 11.46 -2.14 -11.77
N ARG A 205 11.48 -2.95 -10.71
CA ARG A 205 12.23 -2.70 -9.46
C ARG A 205 13.75 -2.82 -9.57
N TYR A 206 14.26 -3.57 -10.55
CA TYR A 206 15.68 -3.89 -10.72
C TYR A 206 16.31 -3.20 -11.94
N ILE A 207 15.49 -2.60 -12.80
CA ILE A 207 15.94 -1.76 -13.91
C ILE A 207 16.86 -0.66 -13.35
N ASP A 208 18.01 -0.47 -13.98
CA ASP A 208 19.08 0.47 -13.62
C ASP A 208 19.74 0.26 -12.24
N ARG A 209 19.31 -0.75 -11.47
CA ARG A 209 19.86 -1.10 -10.16
C ARG A 209 20.74 -2.35 -10.19
N ALA A 210 20.41 -3.33 -11.03
CA ALA A 210 21.18 -4.56 -11.19
C ALA A 210 22.11 -4.49 -12.40
N GLU A 211 23.40 -4.76 -12.22
CA GLU A 211 24.39 -4.77 -13.30
C GLU A 211 25.38 -5.94 -13.18
N PHE A 212 25.76 -6.55 -14.31
CA PHE A 212 26.86 -7.52 -14.37
C PHE A 212 28.22 -6.84 -14.41
N PHE A 213 29.25 -7.51 -13.89
CA PHE A 213 30.65 -7.13 -14.09
C PHE A 213 31.15 -7.54 -15.48
N ARG A 214 30.96 -6.67 -16.47
CA ARG A 214 31.26 -6.97 -17.90
C ARG A 214 32.68 -7.51 -18.14
N GLU A 215 33.67 -6.99 -17.43
CA GLU A 215 35.09 -7.38 -17.57
C GLU A 215 35.40 -8.77 -16.98
N GLU A 216 34.52 -9.27 -16.12
CA GLU A 216 34.68 -10.54 -15.40
C GLU A 216 33.89 -11.69 -16.07
N ILE A 217 32.91 -11.38 -16.93
CA ILE A 217 32.14 -12.38 -17.70
C ILE A 217 33.03 -13.34 -18.51
N PRO A 218 34.08 -12.88 -19.24
CA PRO A 218 34.95 -13.79 -19.97
C PRO A 218 35.71 -14.79 -19.08
N LYS A 219 35.79 -14.52 -17.77
CA LYS A 219 36.42 -15.40 -16.78
C LYS A 219 35.41 -16.37 -16.11
N GLY A 220 34.16 -16.40 -16.57
CA GLY A 220 33.10 -17.23 -15.98
C GLY A 220 32.45 -16.62 -14.73
N ASN A 221 32.67 -15.33 -14.45
CA ASN A 221 32.10 -14.65 -13.29
C ASN A 221 30.86 -13.84 -13.70
N PHE A 222 29.68 -14.37 -13.36
CA PHE A 222 28.36 -13.81 -13.63
C PHE A 222 27.75 -13.17 -12.38
N SER A 223 28.59 -12.72 -11.46
CA SER A 223 28.14 -11.97 -10.29
C SER A 223 27.47 -10.67 -10.72
N ILE A 224 26.48 -10.23 -9.95
CA ILE A 224 25.81 -8.96 -10.18
C ILE A 224 26.03 -8.01 -9.01
N ARG A 225 26.15 -6.73 -9.32
CA ARG A 225 26.04 -5.65 -8.34
C ARG A 225 24.60 -5.18 -8.31
N LEU A 226 23.97 -5.24 -7.15
CA LEU A 226 22.66 -4.65 -6.88
C LEU A 226 22.87 -3.34 -6.11
N LYS A 227 22.56 -2.22 -6.76
CA LYS A 227 22.74 -0.87 -6.21
C LYS A 227 21.58 -0.44 -5.33
N ASN A 228 21.90 0.39 -4.33
CA ASN A 228 20.93 1.05 -3.45
C ASN A 228 19.87 0.06 -2.93
N VAL A 229 20.32 -0.96 -2.21
CA VAL A 229 19.46 -2.07 -1.74
C VAL A 229 18.30 -1.54 -0.88
N GLN A 230 17.08 -1.99 -1.16
CA GLN A 230 15.84 -1.61 -0.47
C GLN A 230 15.43 -2.71 0.52
N THR A 231 14.53 -2.44 1.48
CA THR A 231 14.08 -3.48 2.43
C THR A 231 13.43 -4.65 1.69
N SER A 232 12.71 -4.34 0.60
CA SER A 232 12.01 -5.29 -0.26
C SER A 232 12.94 -6.28 -0.98
N ASP A 233 14.23 -5.97 -1.08
CA ASP A 233 15.24 -6.81 -1.74
C ASP A 233 15.78 -7.90 -0.80
N LYS A 234 15.44 -7.87 0.49
CA LYS A 234 15.72 -9.00 1.37
C LYS A 234 15.09 -10.28 0.80
N GLY A 235 15.81 -11.38 0.84
CA GLY A 235 15.33 -12.69 0.38
C GLY A 235 16.38 -13.47 -0.39
N GLU A 236 15.91 -14.55 -1.02
CA GLU A 236 16.73 -15.48 -1.79
C GLU A 236 16.75 -15.12 -3.27
N TYR A 237 17.95 -15.16 -3.84
CA TYR A 237 18.23 -14.93 -5.25
C TYR A 237 18.86 -16.18 -5.84
N MET A 238 18.48 -16.51 -7.07
CA MET A 238 18.98 -17.66 -7.80
C MET A 238 19.69 -17.19 -9.07
N CYS A 239 20.93 -17.61 -9.24
CA CYS A 239 21.66 -17.56 -10.50
C CYS A 239 21.44 -18.89 -11.22
N GLU A 240 20.86 -18.85 -12.41
CA GLU A 240 20.54 -20.04 -13.20
C GLU A 240 21.22 -19.94 -14.57
N VAL A 241 22.00 -20.95 -14.91
CA VAL A 241 22.82 -21.04 -16.12
C VAL A 241 22.26 -22.16 -16.99
N HIS A 242 21.85 -21.79 -18.20
CA HIS A 242 21.32 -22.69 -19.21
C HIS A 242 22.39 -22.91 -20.28
N THR A 243 22.59 -24.19 -20.59
CA THR A 243 23.40 -24.68 -21.69
C THR A 243 22.55 -25.61 -22.53
N GLU A 244 23.00 -25.94 -23.74
CA GLU A 244 22.26 -26.76 -24.70
C GLU A 244 21.70 -28.07 -24.08
N LYS A 245 22.44 -28.62 -23.11
CA LYS A 245 22.14 -29.94 -22.51
C LYS A 245 21.88 -29.90 -21.01
N SER A 246 22.12 -28.79 -20.32
CA SER A 246 22.05 -28.74 -18.85
C SER A 246 21.60 -27.40 -18.28
N VAL A 247 20.92 -27.48 -17.14
CA VAL A 247 20.54 -26.33 -16.31
C VAL A 247 21.18 -26.50 -14.94
N ASN A 248 22.01 -25.55 -14.55
CA ASN A 248 22.66 -25.52 -13.25
C ASN A 248 22.33 -24.20 -12.56
N SER A 249 22.13 -24.25 -11.24
CA SER A 249 21.81 -23.06 -10.47
C SER A 249 22.56 -23.00 -9.14
N ALA A 250 22.67 -21.80 -8.60
CA ALA A 250 23.11 -21.55 -7.24
C ALA A 250 22.27 -20.43 -6.63
N THR A 251 22.00 -20.53 -5.33
CA THR A 251 21.24 -19.51 -4.60
C THR A 251 22.13 -18.70 -3.66
N VAL A 252 21.74 -17.45 -3.42
CA VAL A 252 22.38 -16.50 -2.53
C VAL A 252 21.29 -15.78 -1.75
N GLU A 253 21.43 -15.71 -0.43
CA GLU A 253 20.43 -15.07 0.44
C GLU A 253 20.94 -13.74 1.02
N ILE A 254 20.15 -12.68 0.84
CA ILE A 254 20.27 -11.45 1.62
C ILE A 254 19.48 -11.65 2.92
N GLN A 255 20.15 -12.15 3.97
CA GLN A 255 19.48 -12.55 5.20
C GLN A 255 19.14 -11.36 6.12
N ARG A 256 20.05 -10.37 6.21
CA ARG A 256 19.91 -9.26 7.16
C ARG A 256 20.23 -7.91 6.52
N LEU A 257 19.23 -7.04 6.54
CA LEU A 257 19.39 -5.63 6.23
C LEU A 257 19.45 -4.81 7.52
N GLY A 258 20.48 -3.98 7.65
CA GLY A 258 20.59 -2.97 8.69
C GLY A 258 19.85 -1.69 8.29
N MET A 259 19.49 -0.89 9.28
CA MET A 259 18.86 0.41 9.07
C MET A 259 19.81 1.39 8.38
N SER A 260 19.31 2.13 7.39
CA SER A 260 20.05 3.27 6.81
C SER A 260 20.13 4.43 7.80
N ALA A 261 21.00 5.41 7.55
CA ALA A 261 21.05 6.62 8.36
C ALA A 261 19.68 7.33 8.44
N LEU A 262 18.91 7.31 7.35
CA LEU A 262 17.60 7.93 7.29
C LEU A 262 16.57 7.20 8.16
N HIS A 263 16.61 5.86 8.18
CA HIS A 263 15.79 5.03 9.09
C HIS A 263 16.05 5.39 10.56
N ILE A 264 17.33 5.56 10.93
CA ILE A 264 17.73 5.92 12.30
C ILE A 264 17.23 7.32 12.65
N ILE A 265 17.36 8.30 11.73
CA ILE A 265 16.86 9.67 11.95
C ILE A 265 15.34 9.66 12.18
N ILE A 266 14.57 8.91 11.38
CA ILE A 266 13.11 8.80 11.55
C ILE A 266 12.77 8.22 12.92
N LEU A 267 13.45 7.14 13.33
CA LEU A 267 13.25 6.56 14.66
C LEU A 267 13.58 7.56 15.77
N MET A 268 14.68 8.30 15.64
CA MET A 268 15.04 9.33 16.62
C MET A 268 13.97 10.44 16.70
N LEU A 269 13.37 10.86 15.59
CA LEU A 269 12.27 11.81 15.57
C LEU A 269 11.01 11.25 16.26
N CYS A 270 10.67 9.98 16.01
CA CYS A 270 9.55 9.31 16.69
C CYS A 270 9.78 9.19 18.21
N PHE A 271 10.98 8.78 18.64
CA PHE A 271 11.33 8.71 20.06
C PHE A 271 11.36 10.10 20.71
N THR A 272 11.85 11.11 20.01
CA THR A 272 11.85 12.51 20.48
C THR A 272 10.43 13.01 20.66
N SER A 273 9.54 12.76 19.68
CA SER A 273 8.11 13.07 19.77
C SER A 273 7.46 12.40 21.00
N LEU A 274 7.67 11.10 21.19
CA LEU A 274 7.17 10.35 22.35
C LEU A 274 7.67 10.97 23.67
N LEU A 275 8.97 11.21 23.77
CA LEU A 275 9.60 11.75 24.97
C LEU A 275 9.03 13.14 25.32
N LEU A 276 8.92 14.05 24.33
CA LEU A 276 8.30 15.36 24.53
C LEU A 276 6.85 15.23 24.99
N THR A 277 6.08 14.35 24.36
CA THR A 277 4.68 14.11 24.75
C THR A 277 4.57 13.66 26.20
N PHE A 278 5.36 12.67 26.64
CA PHE A 278 5.31 12.18 28.02
C PHE A 278 5.76 13.24 29.04
N ILE A 279 6.90 13.91 28.78
CA ILE A 279 7.47 14.91 29.69
C ILE A 279 6.52 16.09 29.87
N LEU A 280 5.89 16.57 28.79
CA LEU A 280 5.05 17.78 28.83
C LEU A 280 3.61 17.48 29.27
N SER A 281 3.12 16.25 29.16
CA SER A 281 1.74 15.89 29.53
C SER A 281 1.43 16.06 31.01
N ILE A 282 2.36 15.70 31.89
CA ILE A 282 2.19 15.81 33.35
C ILE A 282 2.03 17.28 33.79
N PRO A 283 2.98 18.19 33.49
CA PRO A 283 2.86 19.59 33.90
C PRO A 283 1.62 20.25 33.29
N VAL A 284 1.29 20.00 32.02
CA VAL A 284 0.08 20.56 31.40
C VAL A 284 -1.18 20.08 32.12
N LYS A 285 -1.30 18.78 32.43
CA LYS A 285 -2.45 18.27 33.18
C LYS A 285 -2.58 18.92 34.57
N ILE A 286 -1.47 19.14 35.27
CA ILE A 286 -1.45 19.84 36.56
C ILE A 286 -1.94 21.29 36.40
N TYR A 287 -1.45 22.01 35.40
CA TYR A 287 -1.85 23.40 35.14
C TYR A 287 -3.33 23.51 34.73
N ILE A 288 -3.83 22.60 33.88
CA ILE A 288 -5.26 22.52 33.51
C ILE A 288 -6.11 22.36 34.78
N ASN A 289 -5.75 21.40 35.64
CA ASN A 289 -6.52 21.11 36.86
C ASN A 289 -6.51 22.27 37.87
N ARG A 290 -5.40 23.03 37.92
CA ARG A 290 -5.27 24.23 38.76
C ARG A 290 -5.89 25.49 38.15
N LYS A 291 -6.37 25.43 36.90
CA LYS A 291 -6.85 26.60 36.12
C LYS A 291 -5.82 27.75 36.08
N ASP A 292 -4.53 27.40 36.03
CA ASP A 292 -3.43 28.37 35.99
C ASP A 292 -3.25 28.92 34.56
N THR A 293 -3.45 30.23 34.39
CA THR A 293 -3.34 30.95 33.11
C THR A 293 -2.07 31.79 33.00
N GLY A 294 -1.04 31.50 33.82
CA GLY A 294 0.25 32.18 33.72
C GLY A 294 0.97 31.96 32.39
N THR A 295 1.95 32.82 32.09
CA THR A 295 2.78 32.73 30.86
C THR A 295 3.54 31.40 30.76
N LYS A 296 4.10 30.91 31.87
CA LYS A 296 4.84 29.64 31.92
C LYS A 296 3.99 28.41 31.50
N PRO A 297 2.79 28.15 32.09
CA PRO A 297 1.87 27.11 31.62
C PRO A 297 1.55 27.20 30.12
N MET A 298 1.37 28.43 29.60
CA MET A 298 1.05 28.66 28.20
C MET A 298 2.19 28.24 27.28
N TYR A 299 3.45 28.60 27.58
CA TYR A 299 4.61 28.16 26.81
C TYR A 299 4.77 26.64 26.80
N ILE A 300 4.56 25.98 27.94
CA ILE A 300 4.66 24.52 28.05
C ILE A 300 3.56 23.85 27.21
N ASN A 301 2.34 24.39 27.23
CA ASN A 301 1.24 23.89 26.40
C ASN A 301 1.53 24.08 24.90
N TYR A 302 2.03 25.26 24.50
CA TYR A 302 2.44 25.53 23.13
C TYR A 302 3.50 24.53 22.66
N LEU A 303 4.51 24.28 23.49
CA LEU A 303 5.56 23.31 23.20
C LEU A 303 4.98 21.89 23.02
N GLN A 304 4.01 21.49 23.86
CA GLN A 304 3.36 20.18 23.77
C GLN A 304 2.50 20.03 22.50
N VAL A 305 1.82 21.09 22.08
CA VAL A 305 1.00 21.07 20.86
C VAL A 305 1.89 21.08 19.62
N VAL A 306 2.97 21.87 19.59
CA VAL A 306 3.72 22.12 18.36
C VAL A 306 4.85 21.11 18.14
N CYS A 307 5.70 20.86 19.15
CA CYS A 307 6.95 20.14 18.91
C CYS A 307 6.78 18.66 18.53
N PRO A 308 5.96 17.84 19.23
CA PRO A 308 5.71 16.45 18.83
C PRO A 308 5.14 16.33 17.42
N ASN A 309 4.21 17.23 17.06
CA ASN A 309 3.56 17.21 15.76
C ASN A 309 4.49 17.65 14.61
N ILE A 310 5.38 18.62 14.84
CA ILE A 310 6.42 18.98 13.88
C ILE A 310 7.42 17.83 13.71
N CYS A 311 7.88 17.22 14.81
CA CYS A 311 8.79 16.06 14.75
C CYS A 311 8.20 14.92 13.92
N LEU A 312 6.91 14.61 14.15
CA LEU A 312 6.18 13.61 13.37
C LEU A 312 6.00 14.01 11.91
N SER A 313 5.66 15.26 11.62
CA SER A 313 5.53 15.73 10.24
C SER A 313 6.84 15.56 9.47
N ILE A 314 7.97 15.94 10.06
CA ILE A 314 9.31 15.72 9.48
C ILE A 314 9.59 14.22 9.32
N ALA A 315 9.27 13.39 10.33
CA ALA A 315 9.48 11.95 10.26
C ALA A 315 8.70 11.30 9.09
N PHE A 316 7.43 11.69 8.88
CA PHE A 316 6.63 11.20 7.76
C PHE A 316 7.14 11.72 6.40
N VAL A 317 7.68 12.94 6.32
CA VAL A 317 8.32 13.44 5.09
C VAL A 317 9.57 12.61 4.76
N LEU A 318 10.42 12.34 5.75
CA LEU A 318 11.61 11.51 5.55
C LEU A 318 11.27 10.06 5.19
N TRP A 319 10.18 9.52 5.73
CA TRP A 319 9.65 8.21 5.35
C TRP A 319 9.35 8.11 3.85
N GLY A 320 8.85 9.20 3.24
CA GLY A 320 8.59 9.27 1.81
C GLY A 320 9.81 9.23 0.91
N VAL A 321 10.97 9.61 1.44
CA VAL A 321 12.24 9.54 0.69
C VAL A 321 12.75 8.10 0.60
N ILE A 322 12.39 7.25 1.58
CA ILE A 322 12.84 5.86 1.64
C ILE A 322 11.91 5.00 0.81
N GLU A 323 10.70 4.77 1.32
CA GLU A 323 9.77 3.74 0.82
C GLU A 323 8.30 4.19 0.91
N GLY A 324 8.02 5.34 1.52
CA GLY A 324 6.69 5.93 1.61
C GLY A 324 6.14 6.35 0.25
N SER A 325 4.87 6.03 -0.02
CA SER A 325 4.22 6.58 -1.22
C SER A 325 4.01 8.09 -1.07
N VAL A 326 4.09 8.83 -2.18
CA VAL A 326 3.87 10.30 -2.20
C VAL A 326 2.53 10.66 -1.56
N VAL A 327 1.50 9.84 -1.80
CA VAL A 327 0.14 10.02 -1.28
C VAL A 327 0.09 9.84 0.24
N GLU A 328 0.66 8.76 0.76
CA GLU A 328 0.75 8.45 2.19
C GLU A 328 1.48 9.56 2.95
N VAL A 329 2.63 9.97 2.41
CA VAL A 329 3.53 10.96 3.01
C VAL A 329 2.88 12.33 3.09
N THR A 330 2.32 12.79 1.97
CA THR A 330 1.66 14.10 1.90
C THR A 330 0.50 14.15 2.88
N MET A 331 -0.29 13.08 2.99
CA MET A 331 -1.39 12.99 3.93
C MET A 331 -0.96 12.98 5.39
N CYS A 332 -0.11 12.03 5.78
CA CYS A 332 0.30 11.88 7.16
C CYS A 332 1.04 13.14 7.65
N ALA A 333 1.92 13.73 6.85
CA ALA A 333 2.58 14.99 7.20
C ALA A 333 1.59 16.14 7.39
N THR A 334 0.63 16.27 6.46
CA THR A 334 -0.40 17.32 6.50
C THR A 334 -1.32 17.18 7.70
N ILE A 335 -1.73 15.96 8.05
CA ILE A 335 -2.61 15.71 9.19
C ILE A 335 -1.94 16.12 10.50
N ASN A 336 -0.66 15.79 10.69
CA ASN A 336 0.07 16.23 11.88
C ASN A 336 0.17 17.77 11.96
N LEU A 337 0.31 18.47 10.82
CA LEU A 337 0.31 19.94 10.78
C LEU A 337 -1.08 20.52 11.04
N SER A 338 -2.13 19.99 10.42
CA SER A 338 -3.51 20.39 10.66
C SER A 338 -3.94 20.15 12.10
N ARG A 339 -3.44 19.09 12.75
CA ARG A 339 -3.67 18.79 14.17
C ARG A 339 -3.24 19.95 15.08
N ILE A 340 -2.11 20.59 14.79
CA ILE A 340 -1.63 21.75 15.57
C ILE A 340 -2.72 22.83 15.63
N ILE A 341 -3.35 23.13 14.50
CA ILE A 341 -4.42 24.12 14.39
C ILE A 341 -5.67 23.68 15.17
N LEU A 342 -6.08 22.42 15.02
CA LEU A 342 -7.25 21.87 15.72
C LEU A 342 -7.06 21.84 17.25
N LEU A 343 -5.85 21.53 17.72
CA LEU A 343 -5.55 21.51 19.16
C LEU A 343 -5.55 22.91 19.77
N PHE A 344 -5.07 23.93 19.05
CA PHE A 344 -5.20 25.31 19.52
C PHE A 344 -6.65 25.76 19.64
N LEU A 345 -7.54 25.32 18.74
CA LEU A 345 -8.98 25.57 18.84
C LEU A 345 -9.62 24.89 20.06
N MET A 346 -9.17 23.68 20.41
CA MET A 346 -9.70 22.93 21.56
C MET A 346 -9.09 23.37 22.90
N ALA A 347 -8.02 24.16 22.90
CA ALA A 347 -7.25 24.45 24.11
C ALA A 347 -8.13 25.07 25.22
N PRO A 348 -8.05 24.56 26.47
CA PRO A 348 -8.93 25.01 27.55
C PRO A 348 -8.70 26.46 27.97
N TYR A 349 -7.48 26.97 27.82
CA TYR A 349 -7.09 28.33 28.19
C TYR A 349 -7.47 29.39 27.16
N PHE A 350 -7.85 28.98 25.94
CA PHE A 350 -8.52 29.83 24.95
C PHE A 350 -10.00 30.00 25.32
N ASN A 351 -10.29 30.36 26.59
CA ASN A 351 -11.66 30.61 27.04
C ASN A 351 -12.02 32.08 26.82
N TRP A 352 -12.88 32.33 25.84
CA TRP A 352 -13.33 33.64 25.39
C TRP A 352 -14.02 34.50 26.47
N ASN A 353 -14.56 33.87 27.52
CA ASN A 353 -15.30 34.55 28.58
C ASN A 353 -14.42 35.14 29.70
N THR A 354 -13.15 34.77 29.75
CA THR A 354 -12.21 35.31 30.74
C THR A 354 -11.36 36.38 30.07
N THR A 355 -11.69 37.65 30.34
CA THR A 355 -10.89 38.85 30.05
C THR A 355 -9.59 38.83 30.86
N VAL A 356 -8.71 37.88 30.59
CA VAL A 356 -7.38 37.83 31.19
C VAL A 356 -6.36 37.90 30.07
N SER A 357 -5.74 39.07 30.03
CA SER A 357 -4.56 39.48 29.28
C SER A 357 -3.61 38.33 28.94
N VAL A 358 -3.52 38.01 27.66
CA VAL A 358 -2.36 37.34 27.10
C VAL A 358 -1.73 38.35 26.14
N ASP A 359 -0.41 38.55 26.22
CA ASP A 359 0.39 39.34 25.27
C ASP A 359 0.45 38.71 23.85
N LEU A 360 -0.49 37.81 23.52
CA LEU A 360 -0.69 37.33 22.18
C LEU A 360 -1.53 38.39 21.45
N PRO A 361 -1.11 38.88 20.27
CA PRO A 361 -1.88 39.88 19.55
C PRO A 361 -3.33 39.42 19.44
N VAL A 362 -4.29 40.23 19.90
CA VAL A 362 -5.73 39.91 19.85
C VAL A 362 -6.15 39.45 18.44
N SER A 363 -5.46 39.97 17.42
CA SER A 363 -5.56 39.56 16.02
C SER A 363 -5.30 38.06 15.80
N PHE A 364 -4.28 37.48 16.41
CA PHE A 364 -3.90 36.07 16.22
C PHE A 364 -4.92 35.10 16.83
N HIS A 365 -5.44 35.42 18.02
CA HIS A 365 -6.51 34.64 18.65
C HIS A 365 -7.76 34.60 17.78
N ARG A 366 -8.16 35.78 17.28
CA ARG A 366 -9.31 35.94 16.39
C ARG A 366 -9.11 35.17 15.07
N ILE A 367 -7.90 35.17 14.52
CA ILE A 367 -7.57 34.40 13.32
C ILE A 367 -7.73 32.90 13.57
N ILE A 368 -7.16 32.35 14.65
CA ILE A 368 -7.28 30.90 14.92
C ILE A 368 -8.74 30.49 15.07
N GLU A 369 -9.54 31.26 15.82
CA GLU A 369 -10.94 30.92 16.07
C GLU A 369 -11.79 30.87 14.78
N TYR A 370 -11.62 31.85 13.89
CA TYR A 370 -12.44 31.93 12.67
C TYR A 370 -11.86 31.16 11.49
N MET A 371 -10.53 31.09 11.39
CA MET A 371 -9.81 30.53 10.25
C MET A 371 -9.23 29.14 10.51
N GLY A 372 -9.17 28.67 11.76
CA GLY A 372 -8.48 27.43 12.10
C GLY A 372 -9.07 26.20 11.40
N ILE A 373 -10.38 25.96 11.50
CA ILE A 373 -11.02 24.81 10.84
C ILE A 373 -10.99 24.97 9.30
N PRO A 374 -11.31 26.15 8.71
CA PRO A 374 -11.13 26.37 7.27
C PRO A 374 -9.69 26.12 6.76
N ILE A 375 -8.66 26.54 7.50
CA ILE A 375 -7.26 26.29 7.14
C ILE A 375 -6.94 24.79 7.25
N ALA A 376 -7.34 24.13 8.34
CA ALA A 376 -7.13 22.68 8.50
C ALA A 376 -7.79 21.87 7.37
N TYR A 377 -9.01 22.27 6.98
CA TYR A 377 -9.71 21.68 5.84
C TYR A 377 -8.95 21.91 4.53
N LEU A 378 -8.53 23.14 4.24
CA LEU A 378 -7.76 23.48 3.04
C LEU A 378 -6.50 22.65 2.92
N LEU A 379 -5.75 22.50 4.01
CA LEU A 379 -4.54 21.69 4.05
C LEU A 379 -4.85 20.22 3.69
N ILE A 380 -5.82 19.61 4.35
CA ILE A 380 -6.17 18.19 4.14
C ILE A 380 -6.77 17.97 2.73
N SER A 381 -7.62 18.87 2.25
CA SER A 381 -8.21 18.85 0.91
C SER A 381 -7.13 18.98 -0.18
N THR A 382 -6.15 19.86 0.02
CA THR A 382 -5.01 20.02 -0.90
C THR A 382 -4.17 18.75 -0.94
N ALA A 383 -3.89 18.15 0.22
CA ALA A 383 -3.20 16.86 0.29
C ALA A 383 -3.99 15.75 -0.40
N PHE A 384 -5.33 15.75 -0.30
CA PHE A 384 -6.22 14.81 -1.00
C PHE A 384 -6.05 14.90 -2.50
N CYS A 385 -6.10 16.12 -3.02
CA CYS A 385 -6.03 16.35 -4.44
C CYS A 385 -4.62 16.10 -5.01
N SER A 386 -3.56 16.24 -4.20
CA SER A 386 -2.18 16.02 -4.65
C SER A 386 -1.93 14.61 -5.23
N ALA A 387 -2.64 13.60 -4.71
CA ALA A 387 -2.54 12.23 -5.21
C ALA A 387 -3.09 12.08 -6.63
N VAL A 388 -4.22 12.73 -6.92
CA VAL A 388 -4.85 12.71 -8.25
C VAL A 388 -3.99 13.49 -9.24
N LEU A 389 -3.40 14.61 -8.80
CA LEU A 389 -2.45 15.38 -9.61
C LEU A 389 -1.20 14.56 -9.93
N HIS A 390 -0.68 13.79 -8.98
CA HIS A 390 0.47 12.90 -9.20
C HIS A 390 0.18 11.82 -10.27
N ASP A 391 -1.01 11.23 -10.27
CA ASP A 391 -1.38 10.24 -11.30
C ASP A 391 -1.53 10.86 -12.69
N LEU A 392 -2.19 12.02 -12.79
CA LEU A 392 -2.34 12.76 -14.05
C LEU A 392 -1.00 13.24 -14.61
N TRP A 393 -0.09 13.62 -13.72
CA TRP A 393 1.29 13.98 -14.06
C TRP A 393 2.03 12.80 -14.68
N ASN A 394 1.96 11.62 -14.05
CA ASN A 394 2.59 10.42 -14.58
C ASN A 394 1.97 9.94 -15.89
N ALA A 395 0.68 10.21 -16.10
CA ALA A 395 -0.01 9.96 -17.37
C ALA A 395 0.32 10.98 -18.47
N SER A 396 1.20 11.97 -18.21
CA SER A 396 1.59 13.04 -19.15
C SER A 396 0.43 13.90 -19.66
N LYS A 397 -0.65 14.03 -18.88
CA LYS A 397 -1.87 14.79 -19.22
C LYS A 397 -1.81 16.25 -18.72
N TRP A 398 -0.86 17.02 -19.23
CA TRP A 398 -0.51 18.36 -18.71
C TRP A 398 -1.64 19.40 -18.71
N SER A 399 -2.50 19.40 -19.74
CA SER A 399 -3.65 20.32 -19.81
C SER A 399 -4.70 20.01 -18.74
N GLU A 400 -4.95 18.72 -18.46
CA GLU A 400 -5.83 18.27 -17.39
C GLU A 400 -5.25 18.63 -16.01
N VAL A 401 -3.94 18.46 -15.80
CA VAL A 401 -3.26 18.83 -14.54
C VAL A 401 -3.44 20.31 -14.21
N VAL A 402 -3.21 21.21 -15.18
CA VAL A 402 -3.34 22.66 -14.96
C VAL A 402 -4.79 23.05 -14.64
N LEU A 403 -5.75 22.51 -15.42
CA LEU A 403 -7.17 22.78 -15.20
C LEU A 403 -7.64 22.27 -13.83
N VAL A 404 -7.29 21.02 -13.49
CA VAL A 404 -7.65 20.38 -12.22
C VAL A 404 -7.01 21.13 -11.05
N SER A 405 -5.73 21.52 -11.15
CA SER A 405 -5.04 22.30 -10.10
C SER A 405 -5.70 23.66 -9.88
N ALA A 406 -6.03 24.40 -10.95
CA ALA A 406 -6.72 25.68 -10.85
C ALA A 406 -8.12 25.52 -10.22
N LEU A 407 -8.84 24.46 -10.58
CA LEU A 407 -10.16 24.15 -10.04
C LEU A 407 -10.10 23.74 -8.56
N ILE A 408 -9.10 22.96 -8.15
CA ILE A 408 -8.84 22.60 -6.74
C ILE A 408 -8.55 23.87 -5.93
N ILE A 409 -7.61 24.71 -6.39
CA ILE A 409 -7.27 25.95 -5.69
C ILE A 409 -8.50 26.83 -5.55
N LEU A 410 -9.28 27.01 -6.62
CA LEU A 410 -10.51 27.78 -6.58
C LEU A 410 -11.53 27.16 -5.60
N LEU A 411 -11.85 25.88 -5.70
CA LEU A 411 -12.90 25.26 -4.88
C LEU A 411 -12.53 25.10 -3.41
N SER A 412 -11.26 24.84 -3.09
CA SER A 412 -10.77 24.66 -1.71
C SER A 412 -10.50 25.99 -1.00
N SER A 413 -9.96 27.00 -1.70
CA SER A 413 -9.58 28.28 -1.10
C SER A 413 -10.71 29.31 -1.06
N THR A 414 -11.64 29.29 -2.01
CA THR A 414 -12.77 30.24 -2.07
C THR A 414 -13.68 30.16 -0.83
N PRO A 415 -14.09 28.98 -0.32
CA PRO A 415 -14.86 28.90 0.93
C PRO A 415 -14.11 29.48 2.14
N VAL A 416 -12.80 29.25 2.22
CA VAL A 416 -11.93 29.79 3.28
C VAL A 416 -11.84 31.30 3.18
N PHE A 417 -11.60 31.82 1.98
CA PHE A 417 -11.46 33.25 1.73
C PHE A 417 -12.77 34.01 1.96
N LEU A 418 -13.90 33.51 1.44
CA LEU A 418 -15.21 34.15 1.64
C LEU A 418 -15.61 34.18 3.11
N ARG A 419 -15.23 33.16 3.88
CA ARG A 419 -15.46 33.11 5.32
C ARG A 419 -14.50 33.99 6.11
N ALA A 420 -13.25 34.09 5.69
CA ALA A 420 -12.30 35.06 6.22
C ALA A 420 -12.82 36.49 6.04
N LEU A 421 -13.26 36.79 4.82
CA LEU A 421 -13.81 38.08 4.44
C LEU A 421 -15.08 38.38 5.25
N SER A 422 -15.96 37.40 5.44
CA SER A 422 -17.19 37.57 6.21
C SER A 422 -16.97 37.81 7.71
N GLU A 423 -15.87 37.35 8.29
CA GLU A 423 -15.58 37.60 9.71
C GLU A 423 -14.66 38.81 9.93
N VAL A 424 -13.72 39.09 9.02
CA VAL A 424 -12.79 40.23 9.14
C VAL A 424 -13.43 41.55 8.71
N CYS A 425 -14.14 41.60 7.57
CA CYS A 425 -14.76 42.85 7.10
C CYS A 425 -15.93 43.30 7.98
N PHE A 426 -16.70 42.36 8.54
CA PHE A 426 -17.87 42.69 9.37
C PHE A 426 -17.51 43.04 10.81
N THR A 427 -16.37 42.58 11.34
CA THR A 427 -15.91 42.98 12.68
C THR A 427 -15.18 44.32 12.71
N HIS A 428 -14.86 44.92 11.56
CA HIS A 428 -14.08 46.16 11.49
C HIS A 428 -14.72 47.31 10.69
N PHE A 429 -15.50 47.04 9.63
CA PHE A 429 -15.89 48.10 8.69
C PHE A 429 -17.38 48.41 8.62
N PHE A 430 -18.26 47.46 8.95
CA PHE A 430 -19.70 47.65 8.76
C PHE A 430 -20.49 47.27 10.02
N GLU A 431 -21.02 48.29 10.71
CA GLU A 431 -22.16 48.19 11.64
C GLU A 431 -23.49 47.83 10.91
N ILE A 432 -23.44 47.46 9.63
CA ILE A 432 -24.61 47.44 8.75
C ILE A 432 -24.83 46.04 8.13
N HIS A 433 -26.07 45.54 8.32
CA HIS A 433 -26.74 44.38 7.73
C HIS A 433 -26.31 42.96 8.16
N PHE A 434 -26.90 42.49 9.27
CA PHE A 434 -26.93 41.09 9.75
C PHE A 434 -27.27 40.07 8.64
N SER A 435 -28.10 40.44 7.65
CA SER A 435 -28.45 39.59 6.51
C SER A 435 -27.26 39.22 5.62
N LEU A 436 -26.30 40.13 5.42
CA LEU A 436 -25.13 39.86 4.57
C LEU A 436 -24.10 38.97 5.30
N ARG A 437 -23.92 39.15 6.61
CA ARG A 437 -23.11 38.26 7.46
C ARG A 437 -23.69 36.84 7.53
N PHE A 438 -25.02 36.74 7.62
CA PHE A 438 -25.72 35.46 7.57
C PHE A 438 -25.48 34.77 6.22
N VAL A 439 -25.80 35.44 5.11
CA VAL A 439 -25.66 34.88 3.74
C VAL A 439 -24.23 34.40 3.45
N THR A 440 -23.22 35.22 3.76
CA THR A 440 -21.81 34.87 3.52
C THR A 440 -21.33 33.67 4.34
N LYS A 441 -21.79 33.52 5.59
CA LYS A 441 -21.47 32.37 6.44
C LYS A 441 -21.99 31.04 5.88
N TYR A 442 -23.23 31.00 5.38
CA TYR A 442 -23.81 29.77 4.83
C TYR A 442 -23.33 29.46 3.41
N ILE A 443 -23.04 30.48 2.60
CA ILE A 443 -22.38 30.28 1.30
C ILE A 443 -21.04 29.57 1.48
N GLY A 444 -20.24 29.95 2.47
CA GLY A 444 -18.97 29.27 2.79
C GLY A 444 -19.14 27.79 3.15
N HIS A 445 -20.17 27.45 3.94
CA HIS A 445 -20.47 26.05 4.29
C HIS A 445 -20.87 25.22 3.06
N ILE A 446 -21.75 25.75 2.20
CA ILE A 446 -22.18 25.07 0.97
C ILE A 446 -21.00 24.90 0.00
N LEU A 447 -20.10 25.88 -0.07
CA LEU A 447 -18.88 25.78 -0.86
C LEU A 447 -17.95 24.66 -0.35
N MET A 448 -17.78 24.49 0.96
CA MET A 448 -17.01 23.34 1.50
C MET A 448 -17.71 22.01 1.21
N GLN A 449 -19.03 21.92 1.34
CA GLN A 449 -19.78 20.71 1.03
C GLN A 449 -19.71 20.34 -0.46
N THR A 450 -19.76 21.34 -1.35
CA THR A 450 -19.56 21.13 -2.81
C THR A 450 -18.12 20.77 -3.15
N SER A 451 -17.12 21.31 -2.44
CA SER A 451 -15.71 20.89 -2.57
C SER A 451 -15.54 19.40 -2.23
N ASN A 452 -16.11 18.91 -1.13
CA ASN A 452 -16.07 17.46 -0.79
C ASN A 452 -16.63 16.57 -1.92
N PHE A 453 -17.70 17.02 -2.59
CA PHE A 453 -18.28 16.29 -3.71
C PHE A 453 -17.37 16.31 -4.95
N PHE A 454 -16.71 17.45 -5.21
CA PHE A 454 -15.73 17.56 -6.28
C PHE A 454 -14.49 16.69 -6.03
N GLU A 455 -14.00 16.65 -4.80
CA GLU A 455 -12.89 15.76 -4.40
C GLU A 455 -13.25 14.29 -4.59
N MET A 456 -14.46 13.89 -4.18
CA MET A 456 -15.00 12.57 -4.47
C MET A 456 -15.05 12.25 -5.98
N ARG A 457 -15.36 13.25 -6.82
CA ARG A 457 -15.31 13.10 -8.28
C ARG A 457 -13.89 12.89 -8.79
N LEU A 458 -12.89 13.53 -8.21
CA LEU A 458 -11.50 13.38 -8.63
C LEU A 458 -10.99 11.94 -8.45
N LEU A 459 -11.47 11.21 -7.44
CA LEU A 459 -11.15 9.79 -7.26
C LEU A 459 -11.68 8.89 -8.39
N PHE A 460 -12.71 9.31 -9.16
CA PHE A 460 -13.19 8.55 -10.32
C PHE A 460 -12.13 8.43 -11.42
N PHE A 461 -11.24 9.42 -11.57
CA PHE A 461 -10.17 9.36 -12.57
C PHE A 461 -9.12 8.28 -12.26
N ARG A 462 -9.06 7.80 -11.02
CA ARG A 462 -8.09 6.78 -10.57
C ARG A 462 -8.61 5.35 -10.69
N SER A 463 -9.93 5.14 -10.77
CA SER A 463 -10.52 3.80 -10.76
C SER A 463 -11.08 3.41 -12.13
N SER A 464 -10.59 2.29 -12.67
CA SER A 464 -11.04 1.70 -13.93
C SER A 464 -12.39 0.97 -13.83
N SER A 465 -12.95 0.82 -12.63
CA SER A 465 -14.18 0.06 -12.36
C SER A 465 -15.47 0.90 -12.36
N VAL A 466 -15.38 2.17 -12.76
CA VAL A 466 -16.49 3.14 -12.63
C VAL A 466 -17.41 3.10 -13.85
N ASN A 467 -18.68 2.73 -13.65
CA ASN A 467 -19.71 2.78 -14.69
C ASN A 467 -20.27 4.20 -14.87
N GLU A 468 -20.62 4.60 -16.10
CA GLU A 468 -21.24 5.91 -16.38
C GLU A 468 -22.52 6.17 -15.55
N SER A 469 -23.31 5.13 -15.28
CA SER A 469 -24.51 5.25 -14.45
C SER A 469 -24.21 5.67 -13.01
N MET A 470 -23.06 5.27 -12.46
CA MET A 470 -22.61 5.67 -11.13
C MET A 470 -22.19 7.15 -11.10
N ILE A 471 -21.58 7.63 -12.18
CA ILE A 471 -21.21 9.04 -12.35
C ILE A 471 -22.48 9.91 -12.41
N ILE A 472 -23.47 9.53 -13.22
CA ILE A 472 -24.74 10.26 -13.37
C ILE A 472 -25.50 10.33 -12.04
N MET A 473 -25.57 9.22 -11.30
CA MET A 473 -26.27 9.16 -10.02
C MET A 473 -25.63 10.09 -8.97
N ALA A 474 -24.29 10.13 -8.93
CA ALA A 474 -23.58 11.06 -8.06
C ALA A 474 -23.97 12.51 -8.38
N TYR A 475 -23.95 12.93 -9.65
CA TYR A 475 -24.35 14.29 -10.05
C TYR A 475 -25.78 14.63 -9.68
N ALA A 476 -26.71 13.69 -9.88
CA ALA A 476 -28.10 13.88 -9.53
C ALA A 476 -28.24 14.18 -8.03
N ILE A 477 -27.57 13.42 -7.17
CA ILE A 477 -27.66 13.58 -5.71
C ILE A 477 -26.96 14.86 -5.23
N GLY A 478 -25.76 15.15 -5.73
CA GLY A 478 -25.05 16.40 -5.42
C GLY A 478 -25.84 17.64 -5.86
N GLY A 479 -26.45 17.58 -7.05
CA GLY A 479 -27.33 18.62 -7.57
C GLY A 479 -28.59 18.81 -6.73
N ILE A 480 -29.28 17.73 -6.36
CA ILE A 480 -30.47 17.77 -5.49
C ILE A 480 -30.12 18.42 -4.14
N SER A 481 -28.98 18.06 -3.56
CA SER A 481 -28.49 18.61 -2.29
C SER A 481 -28.20 20.11 -2.34
N ALA A 482 -27.54 20.55 -3.41
CA ALA A 482 -27.26 21.96 -3.63
C ALA A 482 -28.56 22.76 -3.81
N VAL A 483 -29.51 22.22 -4.58
CA VAL A 483 -30.83 22.83 -4.80
C VAL A 483 -31.61 22.92 -3.49
N VAL A 484 -31.66 21.85 -2.69
CA VAL A 484 -32.29 21.86 -1.37
C VAL A 484 -31.62 22.89 -0.46
N SER A 485 -30.29 22.95 -0.42
CA SER A 485 -29.56 23.94 0.38
C SER A 485 -29.88 25.37 -0.04
N PHE A 486 -29.97 25.64 -1.35
CA PHE A 486 -30.27 26.96 -1.92
C PHE A 486 -31.73 27.39 -1.68
N ILE A 487 -32.67 26.45 -1.70
CA ILE A 487 -34.09 26.72 -1.43
C ILE A 487 -34.33 27.04 0.05
N VAL A 488 -33.58 26.41 0.96
CA VAL A 488 -33.84 26.57 2.40
C VAL A 488 -32.96 27.64 3.08
N LEU A 489 -31.80 27.98 2.49
CA LEU A 489 -30.94 29.13 2.83
C LEU A 489 -31.65 30.47 3.10
N PRO A 490 -32.70 30.88 2.34
CA PRO A 490 -33.36 32.17 2.51
C PRO A 490 -34.29 32.20 3.73
N ILE A 491 -34.79 31.06 4.21
CA ILE A 491 -35.83 31.00 5.25
C ILE A 491 -35.41 31.72 6.55
N PRO A 492 -34.16 31.58 7.05
CA PRO A 492 -33.75 32.29 8.25
C PRO A 492 -33.25 33.72 7.99
N ALA A 493 -32.94 34.10 6.73
CA ALA A 493 -32.70 35.49 6.34
C ALA A 493 -34.03 36.28 6.29
N VAL A 494 -35.09 35.64 5.81
CA VAL A 494 -36.48 36.13 5.84
C VAL A 494 -36.98 36.28 7.29
N ARG A 495 -36.56 35.39 8.21
CA ARG A 495 -36.81 35.49 9.68
C ARG A 495 -36.49 36.86 10.25
N HIS A 496 -35.37 37.49 9.91
CA HIS A 496 -34.99 38.74 10.57
C HIS A 496 -35.58 39.99 9.92
N TYR A 497 -35.77 39.98 8.59
CA TYR A 497 -36.44 41.06 7.88
C TYR A 497 -37.89 41.25 8.36
N PHE A 498 -38.62 40.16 8.59
CA PHE A 498 -39.98 40.23 9.13
C PHE A 498 -40.05 40.48 10.64
N CYS A 499 -39.01 40.12 11.41
CA CYS A 499 -38.92 40.46 12.85
C CYS A 499 -38.86 41.97 13.15
N LEU A 500 -38.50 42.81 12.17
CA LEU A 500 -38.51 44.27 12.33
C LEU A 500 -39.90 44.90 12.12
N LYS A 501 -40.91 44.14 11.68
CA LYS A 501 -42.24 44.68 11.29
C LYS A 501 -43.47 44.03 11.92
N LEU A 502 -43.35 42.96 12.71
CA LEU A 502 -44.51 42.18 13.20
C LEU A 502 -44.42 41.85 14.72
N PRO A 503 -45.55 41.68 15.42
CA PRO A 503 -45.60 41.49 16.88
C PRO A 503 -44.89 40.20 17.34
N LYS A 504 -44.14 40.32 18.45
CA LYS A 504 -43.03 39.44 18.85
C LYS A 504 -43.37 37.98 19.22
N HIS A 505 -44.60 37.66 19.64
CA HIS A 505 -44.83 36.39 20.37
C HIS A 505 -45.32 35.21 19.51
N GLN A 506 -46.13 35.45 18.47
CA GLN A 506 -46.67 34.40 17.57
C GLN A 506 -45.71 34.07 16.40
N LEU A 507 -44.93 35.06 15.97
CA LEU A 507 -43.98 34.95 14.86
C LEU A 507 -42.75 34.12 15.24
N HIS A 508 -42.32 34.18 16.51
CA HIS A 508 -41.15 33.44 17.01
C HIS A 508 -41.35 31.92 16.93
N THR A 509 -42.53 31.42 17.29
CA THR A 509 -42.86 29.99 17.36
C THR A 509 -42.97 29.33 15.97
N LEU A 510 -43.59 30.00 15.00
CA LEU A 510 -43.70 29.50 13.62
C LEU A 510 -42.33 29.47 12.92
N ILE A 511 -41.53 30.51 13.11
CA ILE A 511 -40.16 30.61 12.57
C ILE A 511 -39.24 29.57 13.20
N TRP A 512 -39.38 29.30 14.49
CA TRP A 512 -38.60 28.27 15.19
C TRP A 512 -38.92 26.88 14.65
N ARG A 513 -40.19 26.58 14.34
CA ARG A 513 -40.60 25.35 13.65
C ARG A 513 -39.96 25.25 12.26
N CYS A 514 -39.96 26.31 11.46
CA CYS A 514 -39.31 26.31 10.13
C CYS A 514 -37.79 26.11 10.21
N TYR A 515 -37.11 26.74 11.19
CA TYR A 515 -35.67 26.56 11.39
C TYR A 515 -35.33 25.16 11.93
N LEU A 516 -36.15 24.60 12.82
CA LEU A 516 -35.98 23.22 13.29
C LEU A 516 -36.16 22.22 12.15
N VAL A 517 -37.17 22.43 11.29
CA VAL A 517 -37.38 21.63 10.08
C VAL A 517 -36.17 21.76 9.15
N TRP A 518 -35.66 22.96 8.92
CA TRP A 518 -34.44 23.16 8.12
C TRP A 518 -33.22 22.45 8.70
N ALA A 519 -32.97 22.59 10.01
CA ALA A 519 -31.84 21.94 10.66
C ALA A 519 -31.93 20.40 10.57
N ASN A 520 -33.13 19.84 10.71
CA ASN A 520 -33.35 18.40 10.52
C ASN A 520 -33.17 17.97 9.06
N ILE A 521 -33.62 18.78 8.08
CA ILE A 521 -33.39 18.51 6.65
C ILE A 521 -31.89 18.53 6.33
N MET A 522 -31.15 19.52 6.84
CA MET A 522 -29.69 19.61 6.66
C MET A 522 -28.97 18.43 7.33
N LEU A 523 -29.43 17.98 8.50
CA LEU A 523 -28.87 16.83 9.20
C LEU A 523 -29.13 15.51 8.45
N VAL A 524 -30.38 15.26 8.03
CA VAL A 524 -30.76 14.05 7.28
C VAL A 524 -30.05 14.03 5.92
N THR A 525 -29.96 15.17 5.24
CA THR A 525 -29.19 15.26 4.01
C THR A 525 -27.72 15.00 4.28
N LEU A 526 -27.08 15.60 5.29
CA LEU A 526 -25.68 15.33 5.65
C LEU A 526 -25.41 13.84 5.97
N ILE A 527 -26.31 13.19 6.72
CA ILE A 527 -26.21 11.75 7.03
C ILE A 527 -26.37 10.92 5.75
N GLY A 528 -27.37 11.21 4.93
CA GLY A 528 -27.59 10.54 3.65
C GLY A 528 -26.41 10.72 2.69
N HIS A 529 -25.80 11.91 2.66
CA HIS A 529 -24.60 12.22 1.89
C HIS A 529 -23.41 11.39 2.36
N SER A 530 -23.20 11.34 3.67
CA SER A 530 -22.09 10.59 4.28
C SER A 530 -22.25 9.08 4.00
N ALA A 531 -23.46 8.54 4.14
CA ALA A 531 -23.76 7.14 3.85
C ALA A 531 -23.57 6.81 2.36
N PHE A 532 -24.01 7.69 1.47
CA PHE A 532 -23.82 7.56 0.02
C PHE A 532 -22.33 7.55 -0.34
N ILE A 533 -21.56 8.51 0.17
CA ILE A 533 -20.12 8.63 -0.09
C ILE A 533 -19.36 7.39 0.39
N LEU A 534 -19.69 6.87 1.58
CA LEU A 534 -19.09 5.64 2.11
C LEU A 534 -19.44 4.41 1.28
N TYR A 535 -20.69 4.28 0.86
CA TYR A 535 -21.12 3.20 -0.04
C TYR A 535 -20.35 3.25 -1.38
N TYR A 536 -20.18 4.45 -1.96
CA TYR A 536 -19.47 4.64 -3.21
C TYR A 536 -17.97 4.37 -3.08
N LEU A 537 -17.31 4.87 -2.04
CA LEU A 537 -15.88 4.60 -1.80
C LEU A 537 -15.61 3.11 -1.63
N ASN A 538 -16.49 2.40 -0.92
CA ASN A 538 -16.39 0.94 -0.76
C ASN A 538 -16.41 0.22 -2.12
N LYS A 539 -17.28 0.65 -3.04
CA LYS A 539 -17.44 0.03 -4.37
C LYS A 539 -16.35 0.43 -5.37
N ILE A 540 -15.92 1.69 -5.39
CA ILE A 540 -14.92 2.20 -6.35
C ILE A 540 -13.52 1.65 -6.03
N LEU A 541 -13.20 1.54 -4.74
CA LEU A 541 -11.88 1.18 -4.24
C LEU A 541 -11.82 -0.30 -3.80
N GLU A 542 -12.78 -1.13 -4.23
CA GLU A 542 -12.90 -2.54 -3.83
C GLU A 542 -11.59 -3.33 -4.06
N TYR A 543 -10.81 -2.96 -5.06
CA TYR A 543 -9.58 -3.64 -5.46
C TYR A 543 -8.29 -2.87 -5.16
N THR A 544 -8.35 -1.73 -4.47
CA THR A 544 -7.16 -0.92 -4.16
C THR A 544 -6.75 -1.10 -2.70
N ASN A 545 -5.47 -1.38 -2.46
CA ASN A 545 -4.94 -1.52 -1.09
C ASN A 545 -5.00 -0.20 -0.29
N GLU A 546 -5.17 0.94 -0.97
CA GLU A 546 -5.33 2.28 -0.39
C GLU A 546 -6.76 2.62 0.07
N ARG A 547 -7.72 1.71 -0.13
CA ARG A 547 -9.16 1.96 0.06
C ARG A 547 -9.49 2.61 1.40
N PHE A 548 -8.99 2.01 2.48
CA PHE A 548 -9.31 2.45 3.83
C PHE A 548 -8.73 3.83 4.13
N GLY A 549 -7.52 4.14 3.64
CA GLY A 549 -6.91 5.46 3.78
C GLY A 549 -7.80 6.56 3.21
N TRP A 550 -8.31 6.36 1.99
CA TRP A 550 -9.22 7.31 1.33
C TRP A 550 -10.55 7.48 2.06
N ILE A 551 -11.14 6.38 2.55
CA ILE A 551 -12.37 6.42 3.36
C ILE A 551 -12.19 7.32 4.59
N PHE A 552 -11.11 7.13 5.35
CA PHE A 552 -10.91 7.91 6.57
C PHE A 552 -10.64 9.39 6.30
N VAL A 553 -9.89 9.75 5.26
CA VAL A 553 -9.68 11.16 4.88
C VAL A 553 -11.01 11.81 4.49
N THR A 554 -11.83 11.14 3.69
CA THR A 554 -13.13 11.67 3.28
C THR A 554 -14.04 11.87 4.50
N VAL A 555 -14.07 10.91 5.44
CA VAL A 555 -14.82 11.06 6.70
C VAL A 555 -14.31 12.28 7.48
N LEU A 556 -12.99 12.46 7.60
CA LEU A 556 -12.41 13.59 8.30
C LEU A 556 -12.82 14.94 7.68
N LEU A 557 -12.75 15.07 6.36
CA LEU A 557 -13.17 16.28 5.64
C LEU A 557 -14.66 16.61 5.83
N HIS A 558 -15.51 15.58 5.86
CA HIS A 558 -16.94 15.73 6.15
C HIS A 558 -17.19 16.21 7.59
N VAL A 559 -16.51 15.59 8.56
CA VAL A 559 -16.58 16.00 9.97
C VAL A 559 -16.12 17.45 10.12
N LEU A 560 -14.99 17.83 9.51
CA LEU A 560 -14.49 19.21 9.55
C LEU A 560 -15.50 20.19 8.95
N THR A 561 -16.13 19.84 7.81
CA THR A 561 -17.17 20.67 7.18
C THR A 561 -18.36 20.88 8.14
N ALA A 562 -18.79 19.84 8.86
CA ALA A 562 -19.86 19.94 9.84
C ALA A 562 -19.48 20.80 11.06
N THR A 563 -18.24 20.68 11.56
CA THR A 563 -17.75 21.47 12.71
C THR A 563 -17.66 22.97 12.43
N VAL A 564 -17.59 23.37 11.15
CA VAL A 564 -17.48 24.77 10.73
C VAL A 564 -18.79 25.55 10.93
N SER A 565 -19.95 24.93 11.17
CA SER A 565 -21.24 25.63 11.06
C SER A 565 -21.53 26.66 12.18
N GLU A 566 -21.08 26.46 13.42
CA GLU A 566 -21.54 27.27 14.56
C GLU A 566 -20.45 27.56 15.63
N ARG A 567 -20.56 28.72 16.29
CA ARG A 567 -19.74 29.12 17.43
C ARG A 567 -20.44 28.64 18.70
N PHE A 568 -19.77 27.81 19.49
CA PHE A 568 -20.38 27.21 20.68
C PHE A 568 -19.80 27.74 21.98
N SER A 569 -20.71 28.07 22.91
CA SER A 569 -20.39 28.51 24.27
C SER A 569 -20.15 27.29 25.16
N ARG A 570 -18.95 27.11 25.73
CA ARG A 570 -18.60 26.01 26.65
C ARG A 570 -19.43 26.00 27.95
N THR A 571 -20.52 25.24 27.93
CA THR A 571 -21.47 24.93 29.00
C THR A 571 -21.36 23.49 29.52
N LEU A 572 -20.81 22.55 28.72
CA LEU A 572 -20.47 21.21 29.20
C LEU A 572 -19.30 21.22 30.21
N PRO A 573 -19.18 20.19 31.09
CA PRO A 573 -18.11 20.13 32.08
C PRO A 573 -16.71 20.19 31.45
N ASP A 574 -15.85 21.07 31.97
CA ASP A 574 -14.45 21.26 31.55
C ASP A 574 -13.69 19.93 31.43
N ALA A 575 -14.02 18.94 32.29
CA ALA A 575 -13.40 17.62 32.29
C ALA A 575 -13.47 16.89 30.94
N VAL A 576 -14.57 17.03 30.20
CA VAL A 576 -14.76 16.32 28.92
C VAL A 576 -13.89 16.94 27.83
N TYR A 577 -13.90 18.27 27.71
CA TYR A 577 -13.05 19.00 26.77
C TYR A 577 -11.56 18.83 27.10
N ASN A 578 -11.19 18.84 28.37
CA ASN A 578 -9.82 18.58 28.81
C ASN A 578 -9.35 17.17 28.46
N THR A 579 -10.24 16.18 28.57
CA THR A 579 -9.91 14.78 28.20
C THR A 579 -9.69 14.66 26.70
N LEU A 580 -10.57 15.26 25.89
CA LEU A 580 -10.43 15.27 24.44
C LEU A 580 -9.15 16.02 24.00
N PHE A 581 -8.86 17.15 24.62
CA PHE A 581 -7.62 17.89 24.40
C PHE A 581 -6.40 17.03 24.73
N MET A 582 -6.38 16.36 25.90
CA MET A 582 -5.29 15.46 26.29
C MET A 582 -5.14 14.26 25.36
N PHE A 583 -6.24 13.70 24.85
CA PHE A 583 -6.20 12.68 23.80
C PHE A 583 -5.51 13.21 22.54
N GLY A 584 -5.80 14.44 22.15
CA GLY A 584 -5.19 15.09 21.00
C GLY A 584 -3.70 15.45 21.16
N VAL A 585 -3.29 16.00 22.31
CA VAL A 585 -1.87 16.38 22.56
C VAL A 585 -0.97 15.22 22.98
N ALA A 586 -1.55 14.14 23.51
CA ALA A 586 -0.78 13.00 24.02
C ALA A 586 -1.10 11.68 23.32
N GLY A 587 -2.37 11.34 23.17
CA GLY A 587 -2.80 10.08 22.53
C GLY A 587 -2.39 10.01 21.06
N LEU A 588 -2.75 11.01 20.26
CA LEU A 588 -2.50 10.98 18.81
C LEU A 588 -1.01 11.00 18.43
N PRO A 589 -0.13 11.83 19.05
CA PRO A 589 1.30 11.74 18.80
C PRO A 589 1.91 10.39 19.21
N VAL A 590 1.43 9.80 20.31
CA VAL A 590 1.90 8.46 20.74
C VAL A 590 1.53 7.41 19.70
N ILE A 591 0.27 7.37 19.26
CA ILE A 591 -0.18 6.43 18.23
C ILE A 591 0.66 6.58 16.96
N ASN A 592 0.79 7.81 16.44
CA ASN A 592 1.56 8.05 15.21
C ASN A 592 3.03 7.68 15.33
N SER A 593 3.67 8.01 16.47
CA SER A 593 5.08 7.71 16.69
C SER A 593 5.31 6.20 16.77
N VAL A 594 4.45 5.48 17.51
CA VAL A 594 4.55 4.02 17.66
C VAL A 594 4.23 3.31 16.35
N SER A 595 3.19 3.73 15.63
CA SER A 595 2.83 3.15 14.33
C SER A 595 3.96 3.27 13.32
N LEU A 596 4.52 4.48 13.13
CA LEU A 596 5.62 4.69 12.19
C LEU A 596 6.91 3.97 12.62
N ALA A 597 7.26 4.02 13.91
CA ALA A 597 8.46 3.33 14.41
C ALA A 597 8.34 1.80 14.29
N THR A 598 7.16 1.24 14.58
CA THR A 598 6.92 -0.20 14.48
C THR A 598 6.95 -0.66 13.03
N GLU A 599 6.31 0.06 12.11
CA GLU A 599 6.34 -0.26 10.68
C GLU A 599 7.79 -0.26 10.16
N LEU A 600 8.56 0.77 10.50
CA LEU A 600 9.95 0.91 10.05
C LEU A 600 10.85 -0.23 10.57
N ILE A 601 10.71 -0.61 11.85
CA ILE A 601 11.50 -1.71 12.43
C ILE A 601 11.09 -3.05 11.82
N LEU A 602 9.78 -3.31 11.71
CA LEU A 602 9.27 -4.57 11.17
C LEU A 602 9.57 -4.71 9.68
N GLN A 603 9.53 -3.62 8.92
CA GLN A 603 9.83 -3.64 7.49
C GLN A 603 11.29 -3.98 7.21
N VAL A 604 12.23 -3.41 7.97
CA VAL A 604 13.66 -3.79 7.86
C VAL A 604 13.88 -5.24 8.29
N TYR A 605 13.17 -5.70 9.33
CA TYR A 605 13.31 -7.07 9.83
C TYR A 605 12.72 -8.12 8.90
N LYS A 606 11.49 -7.92 8.41
CA LYS A 606 10.77 -8.86 7.54
C LYS A 606 11.18 -8.74 6.07
N GLY A 607 11.64 -7.56 5.65
CA GLY A 607 11.93 -7.27 4.25
C GLY A 607 10.69 -6.93 3.44
N GLU A 608 9.56 -6.66 4.08
CA GLU A 608 8.30 -6.29 3.43
C GLU A 608 7.50 -5.39 4.35
N ARG A 609 6.62 -4.57 3.76
CA ARG A 609 5.67 -3.75 4.52
C ARG A 609 4.71 -4.65 5.30
N THR A 610 4.41 -4.27 6.54
CA THR A 610 3.38 -4.98 7.33
C THR A 610 2.00 -4.39 7.12
N VAL A 611 1.95 -3.11 6.77
CA VAL A 611 0.74 -2.40 6.39
C VAL A 611 0.96 -1.74 5.04
N ASP A 612 0.12 -2.09 4.06
CA ASP A 612 0.22 -1.55 2.70
C ASP A 612 0.07 -0.02 2.66
N ASP A 613 -0.83 0.53 3.49
CA ASP A 613 -1.13 1.96 3.60
C ASP A 613 -1.19 2.40 5.07
N LEU A 614 -0.16 3.15 5.51
CA LEU A 614 -0.03 3.61 6.90
C LEU A 614 -1.16 4.57 7.33
N ARG A 615 -1.88 5.16 6.38
CA ARG A 615 -3.09 5.96 6.64
C ARG A 615 -4.14 5.21 7.44
N VAL A 616 -4.21 3.88 7.28
CA VAL A 616 -5.14 3.01 8.01
C VAL A 616 -4.89 3.02 9.52
N LEU A 617 -3.66 3.30 9.96
CA LEU A 617 -3.33 3.41 11.38
C LEU A 617 -3.50 4.85 11.90
N VAL A 618 -3.13 5.86 11.11
CA VAL A 618 -3.05 7.26 11.57
C VAL A 618 -4.41 7.96 11.54
N LEU A 619 -5.15 7.85 10.43
CA LEU A 619 -6.36 8.64 10.19
C LEU A 619 -7.60 8.29 11.02
N PRO A 620 -7.86 7.03 11.41
CA PRO A 620 -9.06 6.71 12.18
C PRO A 620 -9.14 7.48 13.50
N PHE A 621 -8.01 7.58 14.21
CA PHE A 621 -7.97 8.25 15.51
C PHE A 621 -8.16 9.76 15.40
N GLU A 622 -7.70 10.37 14.30
CA GLU A 622 -7.96 11.78 13.97
C GLU A 622 -9.44 12.03 13.71
N SER A 623 -10.05 11.18 12.88
CA SER A 623 -11.47 11.22 12.59
C SER A 623 -12.31 11.02 13.85
N ILE A 624 -11.88 10.15 14.77
CA ILE A 624 -12.53 9.96 16.07
C ILE A 624 -12.42 11.23 16.92
N MET A 625 -11.24 11.86 17.03
CA MET A 625 -11.07 13.10 17.80
C MET A 625 -12.00 14.21 17.26
N ALA A 626 -11.96 14.44 15.94
CA ALA A 626 -12.80 15.45 15.30
C ALA A 626 -14.30 15.12 15.43
N GLY A 627 -14.67 13.84 15.32
CA GLY A 627 -16.05 13.38 15.46
C GLY A 627 -16.58 13.54 16.88
N VAL A 628 -15.81 13.17 17.89
CA VAL A 628 -16.16 13.41 19.30
C VAL A 628 -16.30 14.90 19.56
N TRP A 629 -15.42 15.73 19.00
CA TRP A 629 -15.54 17.19 19.12
C TRP A 629 -16.85 17.72 18.53
N LEU A 630 -17.21 17.26 17.33
CA LEU A 630 -18.50 17.59 16.70
C LEU A 630 -19.69 17.15 17.56
N ILE A 631 -19.64 15.95 18.13
CA ILE A 631 -20.71 15.45 19.02
C ILE A 631 -20.86 16.36 20.24
N LEU A 632 -19.76 16.75 20.88
CA LEU A 632 -19.81 17.67 22.03
C LEU A 632 -20.44 19.02 21.66
N GLN A 633 -20.10 19.56 20.50
CA GLN A 633 -20.69 20.79 19.97
C GLN A 633 -22.21 20.64 19.74
N ILE A 634 -22.65 19.53 19.17
CA ILE A 634 -24.07 19.25 18.95
C ILE A 634 -24.80 19.13 20.30
N CYS A 635 -24.24 18.36 21.26
CA CYS A 635 -24.82 18.22 22.59
C CYS A 635 -24.98 19.59 23.27
N GLU A 636 -23.97 20.44 23.20
CA GLU A 636 -23.96 21.80 23.73
C GLU A 636 -25.07 22.68 23.16
N TYR A 637 -25.20 22.66 21.82
CA TYR A 637 -26.27 23.35 21.12
C TYR A 637 -27.66 22.95 21.65
N TRP A 638 -27.90 21.65 21.79
CA TRP A 638 -29.18 21.15 22.28
C TRP A 638 -29.42 21.50 23.74
N VAL A 639 -28.40 21.41 24.61
CA VAL A 639 -28.51 21.76 26.04
C VAL A 639 -28.86 23.24 26.23
N THR A 640 -28.20 24.14 25.50
CA THR A 640 -28.48 25.58 25.57
C THR A 640 -29.88 25.90 25.04
N LYS A 641 -30.25 25.32 23.89
CA LYS A 641 -31.56 25.54 23.27
C LYS A 641 -32.71 24.97 24.11
N TRP A 642 -32.56 23.80 24.72
CA TRP A 642 -33.55 23.23 25.64
C TRP A 642 -33.77 24.12 26.86
N ARG A 643 -32.71 24.74 27.38
CA ARG A 643 -32.82 25.70 28.49
C ARG A 643 -33.64 26.94 28.10
N ASP A 644 -33.44 27.45 26.89
CA ASP A 644 -34.21 28.60 26.39
C ASP A 644 -35.68 28.25 26.14
N VAL A 645 -35.97 27.07 25.57
CA VAL A 645 -37.34 26.55 25.44
C VAL A 645 -38.02 26.39 26.80
N GLY A 646 -37.29 25.89 27.80
CA GLY A 646 -37.80 25.81 29.17
C GLY A 646 -38.18 27.17 29.76
N LYS A 647 -37.33 28.20 29.57
CA LYS A 647 -37.64 29.57 30.01
C LYS A 647 -38.88 30.14 29.32
N GLU A 648 -39.02 29.92 28.01
CA GLU A 648 -40.19 30.36 27.25
C GLU A 648 -41.48 29.68 27.74
N LEU A 649 -41.42 28.38 28.10
CA LEU A 649 -42.54 27.65 28.71
C LEU A 649 -42.94 28.24 30.08
N TYR A 650 -41.97 28.64 30.91
CA TYR A 650 -42.25 29.31 32.19
C TYR A 650 -42.93 30.68 31.99
N VAL A 651 -42.46 31.48 31.03
CA VAL A 651 -43.08 32.78 30.70
C VAL A 651 -44.51 32.60 30.16
N LEU A 652 -44.73 31.58 29.33
CA LEU A 652 -46.07 31.26 28.83
C LEU A 652 -47.01 30.83 29.95
N ARG A 653 -46.52 30.03 30.91
CA ARG A 653 -47.28 29.64 32.11
C ARG A 653 -47.69 30.86 32.93
N ASP A 654 -46.76 31.76 33.20
CA ASP A 654 -47.04 32.96 34.01
C ASP A 654 -47.97 33.93 33.27
N PHE A 655 -47.89 34.03 31.94
CA PHE A 655 -48.83 34.79 31.12
C PHE A 655 -50.25 34.19 31.14
N VAL A 656 -50.37 32.87 31.00
CA VAL A 656 -51.66 32.16 31.09
C VAL A 656 -52.27 32.31 32.48
N ALA A 657 -51.46 32.22 33.54
CA ALA A 657 -51.92 32.47 34.91
C ALA A 657 -52.42 33.91 35.12
N GLN A 658 -51.75 34.91 34.55
CA GLN A 658 -52.21 36.30 34.58
C GLN A 658 -53.49 36.53 33.77
N PHE A 659 -53.63 35.89 32.60
CA PHE A 659 -54.81 36.00 31.76
C PHE A 659 -56.05 35.37 32.42
N ILE A 660 -55.89 34.21 33.07
CA ILE A 660 -56.95 33.55 33.85
C ILE A 660 -57.35 34.42 35.06
N SER A 661 -56.38 35.08 35.73
CA SER A 661 -56.69 35.99 36.85
C SER A 661 -57.46 37.26 36.45
N GLN A 662 -57.38 37.67 35.18
CA GLN A 662 -58.15 38.82 34.66
C GLN A 662 -59.55 38.44 34.16
N GLN A 663 -59.84 37.14 34.03
CA GLN A 663 -61.07 36.63 33.42
C GLN A 663 -61.97 35.90 34.43
N GLY A 664 -61.85 36.26 35.72
CA GLY A 664 -62.76 35.83 36.78
C GLY A 664 -64.07 36.61 36.74
N ASP A 665 -65.01 36.16 35.92
CA ASP A 665 -66.46 36.15 36.22
C ASP A 665 -67.21 35.44 35.08
N THR A 666 -67.21 34.09 35.09
CA THR A 666 -68.23 33.22 34.45
C THR A 666 -67.90 31.73 34.71
N ASP A 667 -68.90 31.00 35.20
CA ASP A 667 -68.86 29.60 35.68
C ASP A 667 -68.37 28.53 34.67
N GLU A 668 -68.12 28.89 33.40
CA GLU A 668 -67.53 27.98 32.39
C GLU A 668 -65.99 28.04 32.33
N SER A 669 -65.35 28.98 33.02
CA SER A 669 -63.88 29.18 32.96
C SER A 669 -63.08 28.23 33.86
N ASP A 670 -63.67 27.69 34.93
CA ASP A 670 -62.96 26.84 35.89
C ASP A 670 -62.57 25.48 35.30
N ASN A 671 -63.42 24.89 34.47
CA ASN A 671 -63.17 23.56 33.88
C ASN A 671 -62.12 23.62 32.75
N LEU A 672 -62.10 24.72 31.98
CA LEU A 672 -61.11 24.93 30.92
C LEU A 672 -59.73 25.31 31.48
N SER A 673 -59.72 26.06 32.59
CA SER A 673 -58.54 26.39 33.40
C SER A 673 -57.83 25.14 33.92
N GLU A 674 -58.58 24.22 34.55
CA GLU A 674 -58.04 22.98 35.12
C GLU A 674 -57.49 22.04 34.03
N ILE A 675 -58.19 21.93 32.89
CA ILE A 675 -57.76 21.11 31.76
C ILE A 675 -56.47 21.69 31.14
N CYS A 676 -56.39 23.01 30.92
CA CYS A 676 -55.23 23.64 30.31
C CYS A 676 -53.99 23.61 31.23
N LEU A 677 -54.17 23.81 32.54
CA LEU A 677 -53.11 23.62 33.55
C LEU A 677 -52.66 22.15 33.60
N SER A 678 -53.58 21.19 33.55
CA SER A 678 -53.25 19.76 33.59
C SER A 678 -52.47 19.28 32.35
N GLU A 679 -52.76 19.83 31.16
CA GLU A 679 -52.02 19.51 29.93
C GLU A 679 -50.62 20.14 29.91
N ILE A 680 -50.47 21.36 30.45
CA ILE A 680 -49.16 22.01 30.64
C ILE A 680 -48.31 21.23 31.65
N GLN A 681 -48.92 20.72 32.72
CA GLN A 681 -48.25 19.92 33.75
C GLN A 681 -47.91 18.50 33.25
N ARG A 682 -48.75 17.93 32.37
CA ARG A 682 -48.49 16.66 31.67
C ARG A 682 -47.37 16.77 30.62
N CYS A 683 -47.08 17.98 30.11
CA CYS A 683 -45.96 18.24 29.20
C CYS A 683 -44.63 18.55 29.91
N GLN A 684 -44.59 18.57 31.26
CA GLN A 684 -43.33 18.65 32.00
C GLN A 684 -42.61 17.29 31.94
N PRO A 685 -41.31 17.25 31.61
CA PRO A 685 -40.51 16.08 31.97
C PRO A 685 -40.30 16.08 33.49
N GLU A 686 -40.49 14.92 34.13
CA GLU A 686 -40.11 14.71 35.53
C GLU A 686 -38.66 15.19 35.72
N ALA A 687 -38.48 16.16 36.60
CA ALA A 687 -37.17 16.70 36.91
C ALA A 687 -36.26 15.57 37.38
N ALA A 688 -35.17 15.30 36.65
CA ALA A 688 -34.10 14.47 37.16
C ALA A 688 -33.58 15.11 38.48
N PRO A 689 -33.53 14.38 39.60
CA PRO A 689 -33.30 14.95 40.95
C PRO A 689 -31.88 15.50 41.20
N PHE A 690 -31.05 15.65 40.16
CA PHE A 690 -29.63 15.98 40.30
C PHE A 690 -29.31 17.49 40.28
N LEU A 691 -30.29 18.36 39.99
CA LEU A 691 -30.08 19.81 39.81
C LEU A 691 -30.53 20.67 40.99
N GLU A 692 -31.45 20.18 41.83
CA GLU A 692 -31.98 20.95 42.96
C GLU A 692 -30.92 21.19 44.06
N GLU A 693 -30.00 20.24 44.27
CA GLU A 693 -28.98 20.33 45.32
C GLU A 693 -27.88 21.37 45.04
N ARG A 694 -27.74 21.82 43.79
CA ARG A 694 -26.72 22.79 43.36
C ARG A 694 -27.21 24.24 43.39
N GLU A 695 -28.51 24.45 43.17
CA GLU A 695 -29.16 25.75 43.34
C GLU A 695 -29.42 26.04 44.83
N LEU A 696 -29.80 25.02 45.64
CA LEU A 696 -29.93 25.18 47.10
C LEU A 696 -28.60 25.49 47.81
N ARG A 697 -27.46 25.02 47.28
CA ARG A 697 -26.13 25.35 47.82
C ARG A 697 -25.67 26.77 47.47
N ARG A 698 -26.15 27.36 46.38
CA ARG A 698 -25.83 28.75 46.02
C ARG A 698 -26.65 29.77 46.82
N PHE A 699 -27.86 29.42 47.24
CA PHE A 699 -28.69 30.26 48.11
C PHE A 699 -28.35 30.20 49.61
N LYS A 700 -27.51 29.25 50.05
CA LYS A 700 -27.05 29.15 51.46
C LYS A 700 -25.71 29.86 51.74
N MET A 701 -25.13 30.58 50.77
CA MET A 701 -23.86 31.30 50.91
C MET A 701 -23.91 32.77 50.47
N SER A 702 -25.11 33.37 50.38
CA SER A 702 -25.27 34.83 50.27
C SER A 702 -25.78 35.44 51.56
#